data_AF-A0A955DDQ8-F1
#
_entry.id   AF-A0A955DDQ8-F1
#
_cell.length_a   1.000
_cell.length_b   1.000
_cell.length_c   1.000
_cell.angle_alpha   90.00
_cell.angle_beta   90.00
_cell.angle_gamma   90.00
#
_symmetry.space_group_name_H-M   'P 1'
#
loop_
_entity.id
_entity.type
_entity.pdbx_description
1 polymer ?
#
loop_
_entity_poly.entity_id
_entity_poly.type
_entity_poly.pdbx_seq_one_letter_code
_entity_poly.pdbx_strand_id
1 'polypeptide(L)'
;MSVVATESGSARHARYRATVVATSRASVWAACNRAMDRTYGPGVDDAQPMAYPMVMYDELLRAFAAMPRIEVVTLRDLCHRPAAPGRVRLAIRHDVDGDIVAAWQMAHLEASHGMPSSYYMLHTAPYHARFDGGQFERHGCIAYVYREIQSLGHEIGLHTDGLTVYQQYDMDGAAAVRDEIEWLRAEGIDVRGTVAHGSAAAYGAENFEIFKGRRKGEPKMADAASDPVRTLRFNGADACLSVLDEGELGLEYEGNDIFRQKDARVEYGATRSIDGWRWNRVLRAHRADESDFGPPFCTQARMLADIAALEPGVCVVLTVHPCYYGLREGPDRAPVRRRCHVTSAVHPELGWTTHVPGSRVAWTSSVHEPQAYQSVHVVNRWGMLDREPEARASMRIVSIGSGLLHGATVGSPSQMHRELERMLGRAGIEAWCSVLAMPRMGVSRWWGWLASALAGLRPTHVLLGLGSREARDSVPAAWSVETGFSMHHPPGDYLAWTGDTVEPVRRSAGWRIRQRTARDLACWPGTERSIDAGLSGVDDLKVDRVPVARYLEACYRRAVDDVRASGAWAGVLITDAGADPASTRAFAARVASACAASVTDPTAAIGALGASMPGRHADGTLAADGHRAAARAVFDHLVASGQCVVHSIGARRSER
;
A
#
# COMPACT_ATOMS: atom_id res chain seq x y z
N MET A 1 -12.00 -32.30 20.70
CA MET A 1 -10.63 -32.58 20.25
C MET A 1 -10.06 -33.63 21.18
N SER A 2 -9.72 -34.81 20.68
CA SER A 2 -9.21 -35.91 21.52
C SER A 2 -7.79 -36.22 21.10
N VAL A 3 -6.82 -35.98 21.99
CA VAL A 3 -5.45 -36.46 21.83
C VAL A 3 -5.37 -37.79 22.56
N VAL A 4 -5.10 -38.87 21.83
CA VAL A 4 -4.97 -40.22 22.39
C VAL A 4 -3.51 -40.62 22.28
N ALA A 5 -2.89 -40.98 23.40
CA ALA A 5 -1.56 -41.60 23.38
C ALA A 5 -1.72 -43.04 22.87
N THR A 6 -1.07 -43.37 21.75
CA THR A 6 -1.14 -44.70 21.13
C THR A 6 0.27 -45.26 20.97
N GLU A 7 0.49 -46.51 21.39
CA GLU A 7 1.75 -47.22 21.19
C GLU A 7 1.92 -47.60 19.70
N SER A 8 3.02 -47.14 19.09
CA SER A 8 3.52 -47.49 17.73
C SER A 8 2.60 -47.20 16.53
N GLY A 9 2.46 -45.92 16.16
CA GLY A 9 1.56 -45.44 15.08
C GLY A 9 2.17 -45.25 13.68
N SER A 10 3.34 -45.80 13.33
CA SER A 10 4.00 -45.47 12.04
C SER A 10 3.35 -46.09 10.80
N ALA A 11 2.27 -46.87 10.93
CA ALA A 11 1.71 -47.66 9.83
C ALA A 11 0.48 -47.02 9.14
N ARG A 12 0.07 -45.80 9.48
CA ARG A 12 -1.23 -45.26 9.05
C ARG A 12 -1.20 -44.37 7.80
N HIS A 13 -0.11 -43.65 7.55
CA HIS A 13 0.01 -42.73 6.40
C HIS A 13 0.88 -43.32 5.29
N ALA A 14 0.63 -42.91 4.04
CA ALA A 14 1.48 -43.29 2.93
C ALA A 14 2.90 -42.75 3.12
N ARG A 15 3.91 -43.50 2.67
CA ARG A 15 5.31 -43.04 2.70
C ARG A 15 5.45 -41.75 1.88
N TYR A 16 6.09 -40.73 2.45
CA TYR A 16 6.46 -39.53 1.70
C TYR A 16 7.33 -39.88 0.48
N ARG A 17 7.01 -39.30 -0.66
CA ARG A 17 7.75 -39.46 -1.91
C ARG A 17 7.88 -38.11 -2.57
N ALA A 18 9.10 -37.80 -3.00
CA ALA A 18 9.35 -36.62 -3.80
C ALA A 18 10.41 -36.87 -4.87
N THR A 19 10.23 -36.26 -6.04
CA THR A 19 11.18 -36.24 -7.14
C THR A 19 11.47 -34.82 -7.54
N VAL A 20 12.59 -34.61 -8.23
CA VAL A 20 12.91 -33.32 -8.86
C VAL A 20 12.53 -33.40 -10.34
N VAL A 21 11.72 -32.46 -10.80
CA VAL A 21 11.34 -32.34 -12.21
C VAL A 21 12.01 -31.13 -12.85
N ALA A 22 12.46 -31.29 -14.09
CA ALA A 22 13.06 -30.22 -14.86
C ALA A 22 11.99 -29.16 -15.21
N THR A 23 11.94 -28.11 -14.40
CA THR A 23 11.07 -26.95 -14.63
C THR A 23 11.97 -25.73 -14.83
N SER A 24 11.63 -24.88 -15.81
CA SER A 24 12.35 -23.62 -15.99
C SER A 24 11.89 -22.57 -14.97
N ARG A 25 12.80 -21.68 -14.56
CA ARG A 25 12.46 -20.53 -13.69
C ARG A 25 11.32 -19.70 -14.28
N ALA A 26 11.32 -19.50 -15.60
CA ALA A 26 10.27 -18.76 -16.30
C ALA A 26 8.88 -19.42 -16.15
N SER A 27 8.81 -20.75 -16.19
CA SER A 27 7.56 -21.48 -16.01
C SER A 27 7.01 -21.34 -14.58
N VAL A 28 7.86 -21.53 -13.57
CA VAL A 28 7.49 -21.31 -12.15
C VAL A 28 7.05 -19.87 -11.92
N TRP A 29 7.77 -18.89 -12.48
CA TRP A 29 7.41 -17.47 -12.36
C TRP A 29 6.06 -17.19 -12.99
N ALA A 30 5.80 -17.71 -14.19
CA ALA A 30 4.52 -17.52 -14.87
C ALA A 30 3.36 -18.17 -14.09
N ALA A 31 3.56 -19.36 -13.54
CA ALA A 31 2.56 -20.02 -12.69
C ALA A 31 2.29 -19.22 -11.41
N CYS A 32 3.35 -18.77 -10.73
CA CYS A 32 3.27 -17.93 -9.54
C CYS A 32 2.55 -16.60 -9.85
N ASN A 33 2.91 -15.91 -10.94
CA ASN A 33 2.25 -14.67 -11.36
C ASN A 33 0.75 -14.87 -11.60
N ARG A 34 0.33 -15.97 -12.25
CA ARG A 34 -1.08 -16.30 -12.46
C ARG A 34 -1.82 -16.63 -11.17
N ALA A 35 -1.17 -17.32 -10.23
CA ALA A 35 -1.75 -17.59 -8.91
C ALA A 35 -1.94 -16.27 -8.15
N MET A 36 -0.90 -15.44 -8.11
CA MET A 36 -0.90 -14.15 -7.41
C MET A 36 -1.86 -13.14 -8.02
N ASP A 37 -1.98 -13.06 -9.34
CA ASP A 37 -2.98 -12.21 -10.01
C ASP A 37 -4.42 -12.64 -9.68
N ARG A 38 -4.67 -13.96 -9.53
CA ARG A 38 -6.00 -14.47 -9.16
C ARG A 38 -6.34 -14.32 -7.68
N THR A 39 -5.35 -14.30 -6.79
CA THR A 39 -5.58 -14.25 -5.34
C THR A 39 -5.38 -12.84 -4.76
N TYR A 40 -4.48 -12.06 -5.33
CA TYR A 40 -4.08 -10.74 -4.86
C TYR A 40 -4.09 -9.68 -5.96
N GLY A 41 -4.48 -10.04 -7.19
CA GLY A 41 -4.57 -9.08 -8.29
C GLY A 41 -5.86 -8.27 -8.27
N PRO A 42 -5.96 -7.29 -9.18
CA PRO A 42 -7.05 -6.29 -9.18
C PRO A 42 -8.44 -6.85 -9.55
N GLY A 43 -8.56 -8.14 -9.85
CA GLY A 43 -9.82 -8.80 -10.23
C GLY A 43 -10.50 -9.58 -9.10
N VAL A 44 -9.92 -9.61 -7.90
CA VAL A 44 -10.53 -10.24 -6.72
C VAL A 44 -11.56 -9.27 -6.16
N ASP A 45 -12.81 -9.72 -5.95
CA ASP A 45 -13.97 -8.87 -5.61
C ASP A 45 -13.65 -7.77 -4.59
N ASP A 46 -13.99 -6.52 -4.92
CA ASP A 46 -13.68 -5.28 -4.18
C ASP A 46 -12.20 -4.87 -4.04
N ALA A 47 -11.26 -5.53 -4.74
CA ALA A 47 -9.86 -5.10 -4.80
C ALA A 47 -9.74 -3.74 -5.52
N GLN A 48 -9.82 -2.70 -4.70
CA GLN A 48 -9.49 -1.33 -5.03
C GLN A 48 -8.14 -1.23 -5.74
N PRO A 49 -7.87 -0.14 -6.47
CA PRO A 49 -6.55 0.10 -7.04
C PRO A 49 -5.45 -0.10 -6.00
N MET A 50 -4.77 -1.25 -6.06
CA MET A 50 -3.73 -1.55 -5.10
C MET A 50 -2.48 -0.81 -5.54
N ALA A 51 -2.05 0.09 -4.69
CA ALA A 51 -0.86 0.88 -4.89
C ALA A 51 0.23 0.41 -3.92
N TYR A 52 1.47 0.32 -4.42
CA TYR A 52 2.71 0.14 -3.68
C TYR A 52 2.97 -1.15 -2.88
N PRO A 53 3.14 -2.29 -3.52
CA PRO A 53 3.72 -3.41 -2.79
C PRO A 53 5.22 -3.13 -2.61
N MET A 54 6.03 -3.33 -3.65
CA MET A 54 7.49 -3.35 -3.50
C MET A 54 8.12 -2.00 -3.11
N VAL A 55 7.50 -0.87 -3.45
CA VAL A 55 7.99 0.46 -3.05
C VAL A 55 7.75 0.75 -1.56
N MET A 56 6.60 0.37 -0.99
CA MET A 56 6.38 0.52 0.46
C MET A 56 7.37 -0.32 1.26
N TYR A 57 7.78 -1.45 0.69
CA TYR A 57 8.85 -2.26 1.23
C TYR A 57 10.21 -1.56 1.12
N ASP A 58 10.56 -0.95 -0.02
CA ASP A 58 11.78 -0.13 -0.14
C ASP A 58 11.77 1.06 0.85
N GLU A 59 10.63 1.74 1.03
CA GLU A 59 10.47 2.81 2.03
C GLU A 59 10.67 2.31 3.46
N LEU A 60 10.18 1.11 3.77
CA LEU A 60 10.41 0.45 5.06
C LEU A 60 11.92 0.27 5.30
N LEU A 61 12.64 -0.24 4.30
CA LEU A 61 14.10 -0.43 4.38
C LEU A 61 14.84 0.90 4.52
N ARG A 62 14.48 1.92 3.73
CA ARG A 62 15.07 3.27 3.85
C ARG A 62 14.84 3.87 5.23
N ALA A 63 13.66 3.66 5.81
CA ALA A 63 13.35 4.13 7.15
C ALA A 63 14.25 3.45 8.20
N PHE A 64 14.50 2.14 8.11
CA PHE A 64 15.47 1.47 8.98
C PHE A 64 16.90 1.96 8.78
N ALA A 65 17.32 2.20 7.53
CA ALA A 65 18.64 2.73 7.23
C ALA A 65 18.86 4.12 7.85
N ALA A 66 17.79 4.92 7.95
CA ALA A 66 17.80 6.24 8.58
C ALA A 66 17.76 6.19 10.12
N MET A 67 17.57 5.02 10.75
CA MET A 67 17.53 4.86 12.20
C MET A 67 18.88 4.37 12.73
N PRO A 68 19.78 5.25 13.18
CA PRO A 68 21.16 4.88 13.52
C PRO A 68 21.27 3.94 14.72
N ARG A 69 20.20 3.73 15.50
CA ARG A 69 20.21 2.80 16.66
C ARG A 69 19.71 1.40 16.32
N ILE A 70 19.18 1.20 15.11
CA ILE A 70 18.66 -0.08 14.63
C ILE A 70 19.81 -0.85 13.97
N GLU A 71 19.97 -2.10 14.39
CA GLU A 71 20.86 -3.08 13.76
C GLU A 71 19.99 -4.16 13.13
N VAL A 72 19.96 -4.22 11.79
CA VAL A 72 19.21 -5.24 11.07
C VAL A 72 20.04 -6.52 10.97
N VAL A 73 19.47 -7.64 11.39
CA VAL A 73 20.16 -8.94 11.53
C VAL A 73 19.25 -10.08 11.04
N THR A 74 19.83 -11.25 10.75
CA THR A 74 19.02 -12.45 10.49
C THR A 74 18.27 -12.90 11.74
N LEU A 75 17.17 -13.64 11.59
CA LEU A 75 16.44 -14.21 12.72
C LEU A 75 17.29 -15.23 13.48
N ARG A 76 18.12 -16.04 12.79
CA ARG A 76 19.13 -16.89 13.44
C ARG A 76 20.05 -16.11 14.36
N ASP A 77 20.59 -14.99 13.88
CA ASP A 77 21.47 -14.14 14.68
C ASP A 77 20.75 -13.52 15.89
N LEU A 78 19.47 -13.13 15.71
CA LEU A 78 18.65 -12.58 16.78
C LEU A 78 18.35 -13.64 17.85
N CYS A 79 18.03 -14.88 17.45
CA CYS A 79 17.79 -16.00 18.36
C CYS A 79 19.03 -16.35 19.18
N HIS A 80 20.23 -16.36 18.58
CA HIS A 80 21.47 -16.69 19.29
C HIS A 80 22.01 -15.54 20.14
N ARG A 81 21.72 -14.29 19.77
CA ARG A 81 22.31 -13.10 20.39
C ARG A 81 21.24 -11.99 20.55
N PRO A 82 20.19 -12.19 21.35
CA PRO A 82 19.09 -11.21 21.46
C PRO A 82 19.54 -9.84 21.98
N ALA A 83 20.45 -9.82 22.96
CA ALA A 83 20.94 -8.59 23.57
C ALA A 83 22.03 -7.91 22.72
N ALA A 84 21.91 -6.60 22.55
CA ALA A 84 22.98 -5.74 22.02
C ALA A 84 23.16 -4.50 22.89
N PRO A 85 24.36 -4.23 23.44
CA PRO A 85 24.65 -2.97 24.11
C PRO A 85 24.47 -1.78 23.17
N GLY A 86 23.62 -0.81 23.55
CA GLY A 86 23.47 0.45 22.82
C GLY A 86 22.66 0.38 21.51
N ARG A 87 22.20 -0.79 21.07
CA ARG A 87 21.42 -0.98 19.83
C ARG A 87 20.06 -1.63 20.11
N VAL A 88 19.15 -1.46 19.18
CA VAL A 88 17.94 -2.27 19.02
C VAL A 88 18.21 -3.23 17.87
N ARG A 89 18.03 -4.54 18.08
CA ARG A 89 18.23 -5.53 17.01
C ARG A 89 16.90 -5.84 16.34
N LEU A 90 16.88 -5.78 15.01
CA LEU A 90 15.68 -6.02 14.21
C LEU A 90 15.93 -7.17 13.25
N ALA A 91 15.05 -8.17 13.27
CA ALA A 91 15.02 -9.22 12.26
C ALA A 91 13.80 -9.07 11.36
N ILE A 92 14.03 -9.08 10.05
CA ILE A 92 12.98 -9.19 9.04
C ILE A 92 12.88 -10.66 8.65
N ARG A 93 11.74 -11.28 8.95
CA ARG A 93 11.40 -12.65 8.62
C ARG A 93 10.39 -12.66 7.48
N HIS A 94 10.64 -13.46 6.45
CA HIS A 94 9.75 -13.66 5.33
C HIS A 94 9.12 -15.05 5.37
N ASP A 95 7.80 -15.10 5.53
CA ASP A 95 7.03 -16.33 5.37
C ASP A 95 6.64 -16.45 3.90
N VAL A 96 7.40 -17.25 3.14
CA VAL A 96 7.25 -17.34 1.68
C VAL A 96 6.18 -18.36 1.32
N ASP A 97 4.91 -18.03 1.54
CA ASP A 97 3.80 -18.98 1.38
C ASP A 97 3.44 -19.27 -0.08
N GLY A 98 3.59 -18.28 -0.96
CA GLY A 98 3.09 -18.40 -2.34
C GLY A 98 3.78 -17.54 -3.40
N ASP A 99 4.48 -16.47 -3.02
CA ASP A 99 5.09 -15.52 -3.97
C ASP A 99 6.61 -15.50 -3.90
N ILE A 100 7.24 -16.54 -4.45
CA ILE A 100 8.70 -16.60 -4.55
C ILE A 100 9.27 -15.48 -5.43
N VAL A 101 8.50 -14.94 -6.37
CA VAL A 101 8.97 -13.85 -7.23
C VAL A 101 9.11 -12.58 -6.41
N ALA A 102 8.11 -12.23 -5.59
CA ALA A 102 8.20 -11.09 -4.68
C ALA A 102 9.30 -11.29 -3.64
N ALA A 103 9.44 -12.49 -3.07
CA ALA A 103 10.50 -12.81 -2.10
C ALA A 103 11.90 -12.61 -2.71
N TRP A 104 12.13 -13.14 -3.92
CA TRP A 104 13.38 -12.91 -4.66
C TRP A 104 13.60 -11.42 -4.93
N GLN A 105 12.53 -10.66 -5.20
CA GLN A 105 12.66 -9.23 -5.43
C GLN A 105 13.01 -8.44 -4.17
N MET A 106 12.44 -8.81 -3.02
CA MET A 106 12.72 -8.25 -1.70
C MET A 106 14.17 -8.47 -1.31
N ALA A 107 14.69 -9.69 -1.49
CA ALA A 107 16.07 -10.02 -1.16
C ALA A 107 17.06 -9.08 -1.86
N HIS A 108 16.83 -8.79 -3.14
CA HIS A 108 17.65 -7.83 -3.88
C HIS A 108 17.58 -6.40 -3.32
N LEU A 109 16.41 -5.97 -2.86
CA LEU A 109 16.26 -4.64 -2.26
C LEU A 109 16.97 -4.57 -0.91
N GLU A 110 16.73 -5.54 -0.04
CA GLU A 110 17.41 -5.65 1.26
C GLU A 110 18.93 -5.67 1.11
N ALA A 111 19.46 -6.48 0.19
CA ALA A 111 20.88 -6.51 -0.13
C ALA A 111 21.40 -5.16 -0.62
N SER A 112 20.62 -4.42 -1.41
CA SER A 112 20.99 -3.07 -1.87
C SER A 112 21.05 -2.03 -0.75
N HIS A 113 20.40 -2.29 0.37
CA HIS A 113 20.49 -1.50 1.61
C HIS A 113 21.47 -2.09 2.63
N GLY A 114 22.16 -3.19 2.30
CA GLY A 114 23.07 -3.87 3.22
C GLY A 114 22.35 -4.52 4.42
N MET A 115 21.08 -4.90 4.26
CA MET A 115 20.24 -5.44 5.32
C MET A 115 20.09 -6.97 5.17
N PRO A 116 20.69 -7.77 6.06
CA PRO A 116 20.43 -9.21 6.07
C PRO A 116 19.04 -9.50 6.63
N SER A 117 18.43 -10.60 6.19
CA SER A 117 17.07 -11.00 6.58
C SER A 117 16.92 -12.52 6.47
N SER A 118 15.77 -13.07 6.86
CA SER A 118 15.53 -14.51 6.84
C SER A 118 14.31 -14.86 5.97
N TYR A 119 14.45 -15.87 5.11
CA TYR A 119 13.38 -16.37 4.24
C TYR A 119 13.05 -17.82 4.56
N TYR A 120 11.81 -18.07 4.97
CA TYR A 120 11.32 -19.42 5.27
C TYR A 120 10.50 -19.93 4.09
N MET A 121 11.05 -20.94 3.43
CA MET A 121 10.49 -21.51 2.20
C MET A 121 9.44 -22.56 2.56
N LEU A 122 8.21 -22.38 2.10
CA LEU A 122 7.12 -23.32 2.30
C LEU A 122 7.22 -24.46 1.29
N HIS A 123 7.53 -25.66 1.76
CA HIS A 123 7.77 -26.82 0.89
C HIS A 123 6.49 -27.39 0.24
N THR A 124 5.33 -27.08 0.80
CA THR A 124 4.01 -27.40 0.23
C THR A 124 3.51 -26.34 -0.76
N ALA A 125 4.25 -25.24 -0.95
CA ALA A 125 3.82 -24.16 -1.82
C ALA A 125 3.89 -24.53 -3.31
N PRO A 126 2.94 -24.06 -4.16
CA PRO A 126 2.93 -24.37 -5.60
C PRO A 126 4.16 -23.90 -6.38
N TYR A 127 4.93 -22.93 -5.87
CA TYR A 127 6.18 -22.50 -6.50
C TYR A 127 7.34 -23.45 -6.21
N HIS A 128 7.25 -24.25 -5.15
CA HIS A 128 8.27 -25.16 -4.69
C HIS A 128 8.08 -26.55 -5.32
N ALA A 129 6.88 -27.10 -5.19
CA ALA A 129 6.52 -28.40 -5.72
C ALA A 129 5.05 -28.43 -6.15
N ARG A 130 4.72 -29.38 -7.03
CA ARG A 130 3.33 -29.78 -7.29
C ARG A 130 3.09 -31.18 -6.74
N PHE A 131 1.88 -31.42 -6.25
CA PHE A 131 1.45 -32.76 -5.88
C PHE A 131 0.83 -33.46 -7.09
N ASP A 132 1.31 -34.66 -7.42
CA ASP A 132 0.78 -35.51 -8.50
C ASP A 132 0.63 -36.96 -8.01
N GLY A 133 -0.60 -37.45 -7.94
CA GLY A 133 -0.88 -38.88 -7.78
C GLY A 133 -0.23 -39.61 -6.60
N GLY A 134 0.01 -38.93 -5.46
CA GLY A 134 0.69 -39.54 -4.31
C GLY A 134 2.19 -39.24 -4.22
N GLN A 135 2.66 -38.22 -4.93
CA GLN A 135 4.06 -37.80 -4.92
C GLN A 135 4.19 -36.28 -5.08
N PHE A 136 5.20 -35.70 -4.43
CA PHE A 136 5.59 -34.31 -4.66
C PHE A 136 6.64 -34.22 -5.77
N GLU A 137 6.42 -33.35 -6.74
CA GLU A 137 7.38 -33.06 -7.80
C GLU A 137 7.97 -31.66 -7.59
N ARG A 138 9.19 -31.61 -7.04
CA ARG A 138 9.94 -30.37 -6.81
C ARG A 138 10.33 -29.73 -8.12
N HIS A 139 10.14 -28.43 -8.23
CA HIS A 139 10.65 -27.67 -9.36
C HIS A 139 12.17 -27.51 -9.23
N GLY A 140 12.95 -28.24 -10.03
CA GLY A 140 14.42 -28.25 -9.88
C GLY A 140 15.09 -26.88 -9.98
N CYS A 141 14.48 -25.91 -10.68
CA CYS A 141 15.00 -24.54 -10.73
C CYS A 141 14.89 -23.77 -9.41
N ILE A 142 14.07 -24.22 -8.45
CA ILE A 142 13.80 -23.44 -7.24
C ILE A 142 15.00 -23.39 -6.29
N ALA A 143 15.80 -24.46 -6.25
CA ALA A 143 17.04 -24.49 -5.48
C ALA A 143 18.03 -23.41 -5.94
N TYR A 144 18.08 -23.11 -7.25
CA TYR A 144 18.89 -22.01 -7.78
C TYR A 144 18.44 -20.65 -7.21
N VAL A 145 17.13 -20.42 -7.10
CA VAL A 145 16.57 -19.18 -6.56
C VAL A 145 16.93 -19.03 -5.09
N TYR A 146 16.84 -20.11 -4.31
CA TYR A 146 17.17 -20.10 -2.89
C TYR A 146 18.66 -19.83 -2.66
N ARG A 147 19.54 -20.44 -3.46
CA ARG A 147 20.99 -20.13 -3.46
C ARG A 147 21.25 -18.67 -3.82
N GLU A 148 20.52 -18.13 -4.80
CA GLU A 148 20.63 -16.72 -5.18
C GLU A 148 20.28 -15.80 -4.01
N ILE A 149 19.15 -16.04 -3.32
CA ILE A 149 18.76 -15.29 -2.11
C ILE A 149 19.83 -15.45 -1.01
N GLN A 150 20.32 -16.66 -0.74
CA GLN A 150 21.36 -16.88 0.27
C GLN A 150 22.68 -16.18 -0.08
N SER A 151 23.05 -16.14 -1.37
CA SER A 151 24.28 -15.49 -1.84
C SER A 151 24.27 -13.96 -1.67
N LEU A 152 23.08 -13.36 -1.50
CA LEU A 152 22.91 -11.95 -1.18
C LEU A 152 23.13 -11.63 0.32
N GLY A 153 23.42 -12.63 1.14
CA GLY A 153 23.65 -12.48 2.58
C GLY A 153 22.43 -12.77 3.46
N HIS A 154 21.35 -13.30 2.87
CA HIS A 154 20.15 -13.68 3.61
C HIS A 154 20.22 -15.11 4.14
N GLU A 155 19.48 -15.35 5.21
CA GLU A 155 19.23 -16.68 5.71
C GLU A 155 18.11 -17.37 4.92
N ILE A 156 18.26 -18.68 4.71
CA ILE A 156 17.20 -19.57 4.22
C ILE A 156 16.83 -20.57 5.32
N GLY A 157 15.55 -20.62 5.66
CA GLY A 157 14.97 -21.61 6.56
C GLY A 157 13.84 -22.39 5.91
N LEU A 158 13.35 -23.42 6.59
CA LEU A 158 12.16 -24.16 6.14
C LEU A 158 10.91 -23.62 6.85
N HIS A 159 9.89 -23.24 6.08
CA HIS A 159 8.56 -22.98 6.62
C HIS A 159 7.83 -24.32 6.78
N THR A 160 7.94 -24.92 7.95
CA THR A 160 7.54 -26.32 8.20
C THR A 160 6.03 -26.47 8.13
N ASP A 161 5.58 -27.37 7.26
CA ASP A 161 4.17 -27.66 7.02
C ASP A 161 3.85 -29.16 6.98
N GLY A 162 4.41 -29.91 7.92
CA GLY A 162 4.22 -31.37 8.01
C GLY A 162 2.78 -31.76 8.31
N LEU A 163 2.03 -30.93 9.05
CA LEU A 163 0.62 -31.22 9.35
C LEU A 163 -0.27 -31.16 8.11
N THR A 164 0.02 -30.26 7.16
CA THR A 164 -0.65 -30.24 5.86
C THR A 164 -0.39 -31.55 5.10
N VAL A 165 0.85 -32.05 5.12
CA VAL A 165 1.20 -33.34 4.48
C VAL A 165 0.43 -34.51 5.08
N TYR A 166 0.32 -34.58 6.41
CA TYR A 166 -0.52 -35.58 7.07
C TYR A 166 -1.99 -35.44 6.70
N GLN A 167 -2.55 -34.24 6.83
CA GLN A 167 -4.01 -34.08 6.84
C GLN A 167 -4.63 -33.91 5.46
N GLN A 168 -3.91 -33.34 4.50
CA GLN A 168 -4.45 -33.06 3.15
C GLN A 168 -3.99 -34.09 2.12
N TYR A 169 -2.80 -34.67 2.30
CA TYR A 169 -2.21 -35.59 1.33
C TYR A 169 -2.16 -37.03 1.83
N ASP A 170 -2.50 -37.29 3.09
CA ASP A 170 -2.45 -38.61 3.75
C ASP A 170 -1.07 -39.29 3.62
N MET A 171 -0.01 -38.47 3.73
CA MET A 171 1.38 -38.90 3.66
C MET A 171 2.12 -38.60 4.96
N ASP A 172 3.26 -39.25 5.17
CA ASP A 172 4.11 -39.01 6.34
C ASP A 172 4.73 -37.60 6.33
N GLY A 173 4.08 -36.67 7.04
CA GLY A 173 4.55 -35.29 7.16
C GLY A 173 5.88 -35.11 7.86
N ALA A 174 6.27 -36.03 8.76
CA ALA A 174 7.58 -35.99 9.40
C ALA A 174 8.69 -36.38 8.41
N ALA A 175 8.44 -37.40 7.58
CA ALA A 175 9.34 -37.75 6.49
C ALA A 175 9.45 -36.59 5.48
N ALA A 176 8.35 -35.89 5.16
CA ALA A 176 8.41 -34.71 4.29
C ALA A 176 9.37 -33.64 4.82
N VAL A 177 9.23 -33.23 6.08
CA VAL A 177 10.12 -32.21 6.69
C VAL A 177 11.59 -32.65 6.67
N ARG A 178 11.88 -33.91 7.02
CA ARG A 178 13.24 -34.46 7.00
C ARG A 178 13.83 -34.44 5.59
N ASP A 179 13.09 -35.01 4.63
CA ASP A 179 13.54 -35.16 3.24
C ASP A 179 13.76 -33.79 2.58
N GLU A 180 12.94 -32.78 2.90
CA GLU A 180 13.13 -31.42 2.37
C GLU A 180 14.38 -30.73 2.93
N ILE A 181 14.66 -30.86 4.24
CA ILE A 181 15.88 -30.31 4.82
C ILE A 181 17.11 -30.97 4.19
N GLU A 182 17.09 -32.30 4.03
CA GLU A 182 18.18 -33.05 3.41
C GLU A 182 18.38 -32.62 1.96
N TRP A 183 17.30 -32.54 1.17
CA TRP A 183 17.36 -32.12 -0.22
C TRP A 183 17.90 -30.69 -0.38
N LEU A 184 17.40 -29.72 0.40
CA LEU A 184 17.89 -28.34 0.34
C LEU A 184 19.39 -28.24 0.65
N ARG A 185 19.87 -29.00 1.64
CA ARG A 185 21.31 -29.04 1.97
C ARG A 185 22.14 -29.74 0.90
N ALA A 186 21.62 -30.81 0.30
CA ALA A 186 22.27 -31.45 -0.85
C ALA A 186 22.38 -30.51 -2.06
N GLU A 187 21.43 -29.58 -2.20
CA GLU A 187 21.46 -28.48 -3.16
C GLU A 187 22.40 -27.32 -2.74
N GLY A 188 23.14 -27.44 -1.65
CA GLY A 188 24.12 -26.46 -1.18
C GLY A 188 23.52 -25.26 -0.46
N ILE A 189 22.30 -25.38 0.08
CA ILE A 189 21.65 -24.33 0.86
C ILE A 189 21.89 -24.58 2.35
N ASP A 190 22.42 -23.58 3.08
CA ASP A 190 22.58 -23.67 4.54
C ASP A 190 21.24 -23.46 5.24
N VAL A 191 20.51 -24.56 5.51
CA VAL A 191 19.24 -24.55 6.26
C VAL A 191 19.50 -24.92 7.71
N ARG A 192 19.30 -23.97 8.62
CA ARG A 192 19.56 -24.11 10.08
C ARG A 192 18.39 -23.78 10.97
N GLY A 193 17.37 -23.11 10.45
CA GLY A 193 16.18 -22.71 11.18
C GLY A 193 14.90 -23.20 10.52
N THR A 194 13.87 -23.34 11.34
CA THR A 194 12.50 -23.60 10.89
C THR A 194 11.55 -22.53 11.40
N VAL A 195 10.41 -22.42 10.75
CA VAL A 195 9.27 -21.64 11.23
C VAL A 195 8.00 -22.44 10.93
N ALA A 196 7.12 -22.61 11.90
CA ALA A 196 5.83 -23.26 11.68
C ALA A 196 4.90 -22.48 10.73
N HIS A 197 4.40 -23.13 9.67
CA HIS A 197 3.33 -22.62 8.82
C HIS A 197 1.95 -22.85 9.44
N GLY A 198 1.03 -21.93 9.23
CA GLY A 198 -0.34 -22.01 9.75
C GLY A 198 -0.42 -22.09 11.28
N SER A 199 -1.59 -22.52 11.78
CA SER A 199 -1.83 -22.55 13.23
C SER A 199 -2.79 -23.66 13.66
N ALA A 200 -2.96 -23.82 14.98
CA ALA A 200 -3.92 -24.78 15.53
C ALA A 200 -5.37 -24.57 15.05
N ALA A 201 -5.74 -23.37 14.60
CA ALA A 201 -7.06 -23.15 14.01
C ALA A 201 -7.26 -23.89 12.68
N ALA A 202 -6.18 -24.11 11.91
CA ALA A 202 -6.22 -24.79 10.61
C ALA A 202 -6.05 -26.31 10.73
N TYR A 203 -5.18 -26.76 11.65
CA TYR A 203 -4.77 -28.18 11.72
C TYR A 203 -5.06 -28.87 13.05
N GLY A 204 -5.57 -28.13 14.03
CA GLY A 204 -5.70 -28.58 15.42
C GLY A 204 -4.40 -28.50 16.25
N ALA A 205 -3.25 -28.38 15.64
CA ALA A 205 -1.98 -28.10 16.32
C ALA A 205 -1.18 -27.06 15.55
N GLU A 206 -0.20 -26.45 16.22
CA GLU A 206 0.80 -25.65 15.54
C GLU A 206 1.77 -26.58 14.79
N ASN A 207 2.23 -26.21 13.59
CA ASN A 207 3.14 -27.08 12.84
C ASN A 207 4.47 -27.35 13.57
N PHE A 208 4.91 -26.47 14.49
CA PHE A 208 6.09 -26.74 15.32
C PHE A 208 5.90 -27.91 16.28
N GLU A 209 4.67 -28.33 16.58
CA GLU A 209 4.38 -29.45 17.49
C GLU A 209 4.73 -30.81 16.86
N ILE A 210 5.13 -30.84 15.59
CA ILE A 210 5.74 -32.03 14.98
C ILE A 210 7.09 -32.37 15.63
N PHE A 211 7.78 -31.38 16.21
CA PHE A 211 9.05 -31.56 16.90
C PHE A 211 8.84 -31.91 18.37
N LYS A 212 9.70 -32.79 18.89
CA LYS A 212 9.73 -33.21 20.29
C LYS A 212 9.91 -32.02 21.23
N GLY A 213 9.21 -32.07 22.37
CA GLY A 213 9.31 -31.06 23.42
C GLY A 213 8.68 -29.71 23.07
N ARG A 214 7.98 -29.59 21.94
CA ARG A 214 7.25 -28.38 21.54
C ARG A 214 5.74 -28.58 21.67
N ARG A 215 5.10 -27.76 22.50
CA ARG A 215 3.66 -27.75 22.74
C ARG A 215 3.14 -26.32 22.80
N LYS A 216 1.93 -26.09 22.28
CA LYS A 216 1.32 -24.76 22.33
C LYS A 216 1.02 -24.34 23.77
N GLY A 217 1.43 -23.12 24.13
CA GLY A 217 1.19 -22.57 25.48
C GLY A 217 2.10 -23.13 26.57
N GLU A 218 3.00 -24.06 26.24
CA GLU A 218 3.94 -24.65 27.19
C GLU A 218 5.38 -24.21 26.85
N PRO A 219 6.25 -24.01 27.86
CA PRO A 219 7.68 -23.89 27.64
C PRO A 219 8.23 -25.11 26.89
N LYS A 220 9.31 -24.92 26.12
CA LYS A 220 10.02 -26.06 25.51
C LYS A 220 10.49 -26.99 26.63
N MET A 221 10.14 -28.28 26.54
CA MET A 221 10.55 -29.26 27.54
C MET A 221 12.07 -29.42 27.51
N ALA A 222 12.72 -29.39 28.68
CA ALA A 222 14.16 -29.58 28.80
C ALA A 222 14.59 -31.00 28.39
N ASP A 223 13.71 -31.99 28.63
CA ASP A 223 13.91 -33.38 28.24
C ASP A 223 12.97 -33.75 27.07
N ALA A 224 13.31 -33.26 25.87
CA ALA A 224 12.57 -33.56 24.65
C ALA A 224 12.57 -35.07 24.31
N ALA A 225 13.56 -35.85 24.79
CA ALA A 225 13.64 -37.28 24.55
C ALA A 225 12.51 -38.06 25.24
N SER A 226 11.92 -37.49 26.30
CA SER A 226 10.78 -38.05 27.03
C SER A 226 9.40 -37.70 26.48
N ASP A 227 9.31 -36.82 25.47
CA ASP A 227 8.03 -36.38 24.91
C ASP A 227 7.41 -37.50 24.05
N PRO A 228 6.31 -38.14 24.51
CA PRO A 228 5.74 -39.27 23.79
C PRO A 228 5.17 -38.81 22.44
N VAL A 229 5.26 -39.68 21.42
CA VAL A 229 4.56 -39.47 20.15
C VAL A 229 3.07 -39.36 20.42
N ARG A 230 2.44 -38.30 19.89
CA ARG A 230 1.00 -38.06 20.04
C ARG A 230 0.31 -38.14 18.69
N THR A 231 -0.86 -38.75 18.65
CA THR A 231 -1.73 -38.72 17.48
C THR A 231 -2.80 -37.67 17.70
N LEU A 232 -2.85 -36.69 16.80
CA LEU A 232 -3.90 -35.68 16.73
C LEU A 232 -4.90 -36.07 15.66
N ARG A 233 -6.19 -36.09 16.00
CA ARG A 233 -7.28 -36.17 15.01
C ARG A 233 -8.02 -34.84 14.90
N PHE A 234 -8.04 -34.26 13.70
CA PHE A 234 -8.68 -32.98 13.40
C PHE A 234 -9.36 -33.02 12.03
N ASN A 235 -10.60 -32.56 11.93
CA ASN A 235 -11.42 -32.58 10.71
C ASN A 235 -11.44 -33.95 9.98
N GLY A 236 -11.42 -35.04 10.74
CA GLY A 236 -11.46 -36.41 10.20
C GLY A 236 -10.10 -36.97 9.77
N ALA A 237 -9.06 -36.14 9.69
CA ALA A 237 -7.70 -36.54 9.37
C ALA A 237 -6.84 -36.69 10.64
N ASP A 238 -5.81 -37.51 10.55
CA ASP A 238 -4.85 -37.75 11.64
C ASP A 238 -3.51 -37.09 11.32
N ALA A 239 -2.77 -36.70 12.35
CA ALA A 239 -1.40 -36.21 12.26
C ALA A 239 -0.58 -36.67 13.47
N CYS A 240 0.69 -36.95 13.24
CA CYS A 240 1.62 -37.30 14.30
C CYS A 240 2.36 -36.05 14.81
N LEU A 241 2.39 -35.87 16.12
CA LEU A 241 3.10 -34.80 16.83
C LEU A 241 4.26 -35.39 17.63
N SER A 242 5.24 -34.57 17.96
CA SER A 242 6.41 -34.96 18.77
C SER A 242 7.21 -36.11 18.13
N VAL A 243 7.32 -36.14 16.80
CA VAL A 243 7.96 -37.22 16.02
C VAL A 243 9.32 -36.86 15.43
N LEU A 244 9.66 -35.57 15.37
CA LEU A 244 10.95 -35.09 14.88
C LEU A 244 11.82 -34.53 16.01
N ASP A 245 13.13 -34.69 15.91
CA ASP A 245 14.09 -34.05 16.80
C ASP A 245 14.87 -32.98 16.03
N GLU A 246 14.89 -31.75 16.53
CA GLU A 246 15.56 -30.64 15.85
C GLU A 246 17.09 -30.82 15.80
N GLY A 247 17.68 -31.36 16.88
CA GLY A 247 19.12 -31.59 16.97
C GLY A 247 19.59 -32.68 16.00
N GLU A 248 18.83 -33.77 15.89
CA GLU A 248 19.09 -34.83 14.89
C GLU A 248 19.01 -34.30 13.45
N LEU A 249 18.13 -33.33 13.21
CA LEU A 249 18.00 -32.65 11.92
C LEU A 249 19.03 -31.52 11.73
N GLY A 250 19.91 -31.27 12.70
CA GLY A 250 20.90 -30.18 12.65
C GLY A 250 20.28 -28.79 12.60
N LEU A 251 19.07 -28.63 13.13
CA LEU A 251 18.39 -27.35 13.30
C LEU A 251 18.84 -26.69 14.60
N GLU A 252 19.00 -25.38 14.56
CA GLU A 252 19.52 -24.59 15.69
C GLU A 252 18.40 -23.88 16.45
N TYR A 253 17.30 -23.56 15.76
CA TYR A 253 16.18 -22.81 16.34
C TYR A 253 14.89 -23.01 15.53
N GLU A 254 13.76 -22.74 16.18
CA GLU A 254 12.49 -22.45 15.51
C GLU A 254 12.19 -20.95 15.69
N GLY A 255 11.67 -20.28 14.65
CA GLY A 255 11.61 -18.81 14.62
C GLY A 255 10.73 -18.16 15.69
N ASN A 256 9.93 -18.92 16.43
CA ASN A 256 9.19 -18.41 17.60
C ASN A 256 9.94 -18.59 18.93
N ASP A 257 11.12 -19.21 18.94
CA ASP A 257 11.93 -19.40 20.15
C ASP A 257 12.35 -18.08 20.78
N ILE A 258 12.59 -17.03 19.98
CA ILE A 258 12.92 -15.69 20.46
C ILE A 258 11.87 -15.12 21.42
N PHE A 259 10.58 -15.41 21.19
CA PHE A 259 9.50 -14.96 22.06
C PHE A 259 9.43 -15.71 23.40
N ARG A 260 10.19 -16.80 23.54
CA ARG A 260 10.25 -17.62 24.76
C ARG A 260 11.48 -17.32 25.61
N GLN A 261 12.40 -16.49 25.13
CA GLN A 261 13.61 -16.13 25.86
C GLN A 261 13.27 -15.16 26.99
N LYS A 262 13.59 -15.55 28.23
CA LYS A 262 13.23 -14.78 29.44
C LYS A 262 13.95 -13.43 29.52
N ASP A 263 15.16 -13.37 28.97
CA ASP A 263 16.05 -12.22 29.09
C ASP A 263 15.95 -11.25 27.91
N ALA A 264 15.08 -11.54 26.93
CA ALA A 264 14.87 -10.70 25.74
C ALA A 264 13.51 -9.99 25.82
N ARG A 265 13.51 -8.65 25.71
CA ARG A 265 12.28 -7.91 25.40
C ARG A 265 12.09 -7.93 23.90
N VAL A 266 11.00 -8.54 23.43
CA VAL A 266 10.69 -8.67 22.00
C VAL A 266 9.43 -7.89 21.65
N GLU A 267 9.55 -7.02 20.66
CA GLU A 267 8.44 -6.37 19.96
C GLU A 267 8.15 -7.12 18.66
N TYR A 268 6.88 -7.23 18.28
CA TYR A 268 6.48 -8.03 17.14
C TYR A 268 5.55 -7.26 16.19
N GLY A 269 5.94 -7.26 14.93
CA GLY A 269 5.14 -6.77 13.81
C GLY A 269 4.85 -7.87 12.81
N ALA A 270 3.63 -7.92 12.28
CA ALA A 270 3.32 -8.79 11.14
C ALA A 270 2.48 -8.05 10.10
N THR A 271 2.89 -8.14 8.84
CA THR A 271 2.16 -7.56 7.72
C THR A 271 0.84 -8.29 7.54
N ARG A 272 -0.25 -7.53 7.38
CA ARG A 272 -1.61 -8.04 7.10
C ARG A 272 -2.20 -7.40 5.85
N SER A 273 -1.60 -6.30 5.41
CA SER A 273 -1.73 -5.67 4.09
C SER A 273 -0.50 -4.79 3.86
N ILE A 274 -0.44 -4.10 2.72
CA ILE A 274 0.68 -3.23 2.32
C ILE A 274 1.03 -2.15 3.38
N ASP A 275 0.03 -1.49 3.99
CA ASP A 275 0.20 -0.48 5.06
C ASP A 275 -0.45 -0.94 6.38
N GLY A 276 -0.86 -2.20 6.48
CA GLY A 276 -1.56 -2.74 7.65
C GLY A 276 -0.67 -3.68 8.43
N TRP A 277 -0.23 -3.24 9.61
CA TRP A 277 0.66 -4.00 10.48
C TRP A 277 -0.07 -4.43 11.74
N ARG A 278 -0.11 -5.73 12.01
CA ARG A 278 -0.40 -6.20 13.37
C ARG A 278 0.82 -5.88 14.24
N TRP A 279 0.67 -4.97 15.20
CA TRP A 279 1.78 -4.49 16.03
C TRP A 279 1.50 -4.77 17.51
N ASN A 280 2.23 -5.74 18.06
CA ASN A 280 2.06 -6.16 19.45
C ASN A 280 3.24 -5.62 20.27
N ARG A 281 2.94 -4.69 21.20
CA ARG A 281 3.94 -4.16 22.10
C ARG A 281 4.16 -5.11 23.27
N VAL A 282 5.39 -5.53 23.54
CA VAL A 282 5.75 -6.41 24.67
C VAL A 282 5.00 -7.75 24.65
N LEU A 283 5.40 -8.67 23.78
CA LEU A 283 5.05 -10.09 23.90
C LEU A 283 5.83 -10.72 25.07
N ARG A 284 5.62 -10.25 26.30
CA ARG A 284 5.99 -11.08 27.47
C ARG A 284 5.01 -12.24 27.52
N ALA A 285 5.55 -13.45 27.65
CA ALA A 285 4.79 -14.68 27.82
C ALA A 285 3.61 -14.44 28.79
N HIS A 286 2.39 -14.45 28.23
CA HIS A 286 1.11 -14.36 28.95
C HIS A 286 0.98 -13.21 29.96
N ARG A 287 0.46 -12.06 29.54
CA ARG A 287 -0.23 -11.13 30.45
C ARG A 287 -1.71 -11.04 30.11
N ALA A 288 -2.53 -11.20 31.15
CA ALA A 288 -3.96 -11.47 31.15
C ALA A 288 -4.85 -10.24 30.90
N ASP A 289 -4.29 -9.13 30.43
CA ASP A 289 -5.06 -7.90 30.22
C ASP A 289 -4.94 -7.45 28.77
N GLU A 290 -5.70 -8.12 27.90
CA GLU A 290 -5.84 -7.75 26.48
C GLU A 290 -6.46 -6.34 26.31
N SER A 291 -7.05 -5.77 27.37
CA SER A 291 -7.79 -4.51 27.32
C SER A 291 -6.92 -3.26 27.16
N ASP A 292 -5.63 -3.36 27.48
CA ASP A 292 -4.70 -2.20 27.50
C ASP A 292 -3.90 -2.05 26.18
N PHE A 293 -4.04 -3.00 25.26
CA PHE A 293 -3.46 -2.88 23.93
C PHE A 293 -4.41 -2.07 23.05
N GLY A 294 -3.91 -0.97 22.47
CA GLY A 294 -4.62 -0.24 21.42
C GLY A 294 -5.04 -1.16 20.26
N PRO A 295 -5.74 -0.65 19.23
CA PRO A 295 -6.14 -1.47 18.10
C PRO A 295 -4.92 -2.26 17.58
N PRO A 296 -5.01 -3.60 17.44
CA PRO A 296 -3.85 -4.44 17.17
C PRO A 296 -3.24 -4.15 15.80
N PHE A 297 -3.91 -3.35 14.98
CA PHE A 297 -3.47 -2.93 13.66
C PHE A 297 -3.07 -1.46 13.68
N CYS A 298 -1.88 -1.17 13.15
CA CYS A 298 -1.38 0.17 12.93
C CYS A 298 -0.83 0.33 11.50
N THR A 299 -0.51 1.56 11.14
CA THR A 299 0.10 1.88 9.84
C THR A 299 1.60 1.59 9.88
N GLN A 300 2.24 1.41 8.73
CA GLN A 300 3.70 1.27 8.65
C GLN A 300 4.39 2.46 9.32
N ALA A 301 3.87 3.65 9.06
CA ALA A 301 4.39 4.90 9.60
C ALA A 301 4.31 4.95 11.14
N ARG A 302 3.18 4.51 11.73
CA ARG A 302 3.05 4.38 13.19
C ARG A 302 4.02 3.35 13.77
N MET A 303 4.12 2.17 13.14
CA MET A 303 5.05 1.12 13.56
C MET A 303 6.50 1.63 13.54
N LEU A 304 6.92 2.33 12.49
CA LEU A 304 8.26 2.88 12.36
C LEU A 304 8.57 3.92 13.44
N ALA A 305 7.60 4.78 13.77
CA ALA A 305 7.74 5.72 14.87
C ALA A 305 7.89 5.01 16.22
N ASP A 306 7.13 3.94 16.45
CA ASP A 306 7.25 3.13 17.67
C ASP A 306 8.62 2.43 17.73
N ILE A 307 9.13 1.88 16.63
CA ILE A 307 10.47 1.26 16.54
C ILE A 307 11.58 2.29 16.81
N ALA A 308 11.49 3.48 16.22
CA ALA A 308 12.48 4.54 16.41
C ALA A 308 12.57 5.00 17.88
N ALA A 309 11.48 4.87 18.64
CA ALA A 309 11.40 5.23 20.05
C ALA A 309 11.90 4.13 21.01
N LEU A 310 12.22 2.93 20.53
CA LEU A 310 12.67 1.83 21.38
C LEU A 310 14.03 2.12 22.06
N GLU A 311 14.16 1.72 23.31
CA GLU A 311 15.42 1.77 24.04
C GLU A 311 16.39 0.64 23.64
N PRO A 312 17.71 0.77 23.88
CA PRO A 312 18.66 -0.29 23.57
C PRO A 312 18.37 -1.59 24.30
N GLY A 313 18.75 -2.72 23.72
CA GLY A 313 18.51 -4.06 24.29
C GLY A 313 17.15 -4.66 23.94
N VAL A 314 16.29 -3.91 23.24
CA VAL A 314 15.05 -4.44 22.66
C VAL A 314 15.33 -5.19 21.36
N CYS A 315 14.66 -6.33 21.19
CA CYS A 315 14.58 -7.08 19.94
C CYS A 315 13.28 -6.73 19.20
N VAL A 316 13.33 -6.67 17.88
CA VAL A 316 12.16 -6.51 17.01
C VAL A 316 12.14 -7.65 16.02
N VAL A 317 10.99 -8.32 15.87
CA VAL A 317 10.76 -9.30 14.81
C VAL A 317 9.63 -8.78 13.93
N LEU A 318 9.93 -8.58 12.64
CA LEU A 318 8.95 -8.22 11.63
C LEU A 318 8.70 -9.41 10.72
N THR A 319 7.49 -9.95 10.74
CA THR A 319 7.05 -11.01 9.82
C THR A 319 6.37 -10.38 8.60
N VAL A 320 7.02 -10.52 7.44
CA VAL A 320 6.57 -10.03 6.15
C VAL A 320 6.11 -11.22 5.32
N HIS A 321 4.93 -11.15 4.72
CA HIS A 321 4.51 -12.14 3.73
C HIS A 321 4.69 -11.53 2.34
N PRO A 322 5.59 -12.07 1.49
CA PRO A 322 5.87 -11.50 0.17
C PRO A 322 4.62 -11.36 -0.72
N CYS A 323 3.58 -12.16 -0.49
CA CYS A 323 2.31 -12.09 -1.21
C CYS A 323 1.62 -10.72 -1.13
N TYR A 324 1.70 -10.04 0.03
CA TYR A 324 1.13 -8.68 0.18
C TYR A 324 1.90 -7.64 -0.65
N TYR A 325 3.17 -7.93 -0.93
CA TYR A 325 4.08 -7.09 -1.70
C TYR A 325 4.22 -7.58 -3.15
N GLY A 326 3.34 -8.50 -3.57
CA GLY A 326 3.40 -9.23 -4.82
C GLY A 326 2.32 -8.83 -5.83
N LEU A 327 1.84 -7.59 -5.85
CA LEU A 327 0.78 -7.24 -6.80
C LEU A 327 1.25 -7.39 -8.26
N ARG A 328 0.39 -8.00 -9.08
CA ARG A 328 0.60 -8.12 -10.53
C ARG A 328 -0.31 -7.17 -11.29
N GLU A 329 0.24 -6.56 -12.34
CA GLU A 329 -0.53 -5.85 -13.37
C GLU A 329 -1.35 -6.80 -14.25
N GLY A 330 -1.05 -8.10 -14.23
CA GLY A 330 -1.72 -9.12 -15.01
C GLY A 330 -1.08 -10.49 -14.84
N PRO A 331 -1.75 -11.54 -15.33
CA PRO A 331 -1.43 -12.94 -15.05
C PRO A 331 -0.01 -13.36 -15.45
N ASP A 332 0.55 -12.75 -16.50
CA ASP A 332 1.87 -13.11 -17.03
C ASP A 332 2.94 -12.04 -16.74
N ARG A 333 2.65 -11.09 -15.84
CA ARG A 333 3.58 -10.03 -15.43
C ARG A 333 4.18 -10.37 -14.07
N ALA A 334 5.48 -10.12 -13.92
CA ALA A 334 6.15 -10.14 -12.62
C ALA A 334 5.64 -8.97 -11.74
N PRO A 335 5.91 -8.96 -10.42
CA PRO A 335 5.60 -7.81 -9.60
C PRO A 335 6.33 -6.59 -10.18
N VAL A 336 5.60 -5.51 -10.32
CA VAL A 336 6.10 -4.35 -11.04
C VAL A 336 7.15 -3.67 -10.18
N ARG A 337 8.37 -3.55 -10.73
CA ARG A 337 9.48 -2.83 -10.10
C ARG A 337 9.59 -1.39 -10.59
N ARG A 338 9.29 -1.19 -11.88
CA ARG A 338 9.45 0.09 -12.56
C ARG A 338 8.74 0.06 -13.90
N ARG A 339 7.67 0.86 -14.08
CA ARG A 339 7.09 1.24 -15.38
C ARG A 339 5.94 2.23 -15.19
N CYS A 340 5.94 3.27 -16.01
CA CYS A 340 4.78 4.12 -16.24
C CYS A 340 4.11 3.63 -17.53
N HIS A 341 3.08 2.80 -17.44
CA HIS A 341 2.23 2.50 -18.60
C HIS A 341 0.91 3.23 -18.43
N VAL A 342 0.76 4.28 -19.21
CA VAL A 342 -0.47 5.08 -19.23
C VAL A 342 -1.05 4.98 -20.63
N THR A 343 -2.12 4.21 -20.77
CA THR A 343 -2.91 4.26 -22.00
C THR A 343 -3.86 5.44 -21.89
N SER A 344 -3.58 6.48 -22.66
CA SER A 344 -4.40 7.69 -22.69
C SER A 344 -5.36 7.67 -23.88
N ALA A 345 -6.57 8.18 -23.68
CA ALA A 345 -7.55 8.42 -24.74
C ALA A 345 -8.15 9.81 -24.61
N VAL A 346 -8.82 10.26 -25.67
CA VAL A 346 -9.61 11.49 -25.63
C VAL A 346 -11.01 11.13 -25.15
N HIS A 347 -11.46 11.69 -24.03
CA HIS A 347 -12.81 11.51 -23.51
C HIS A 347 -13.81 11.99 -24.57
N PRO A 348 -14.77 11.17 -25.02
CA PRO A 348 -15.59 11.51 -26.18
C PRO A 348 -16.46 12.76 -25.98
N GLU A 349 -16.91 13.01 -24.74
CA GLU A 349 -17.80 14.14 -24.42
C GLU A 349 -17.05 15.42 -24.06
N LEU A 350 -15.93 15.29 -23.36
CA LEU A 350 -15.15 16.41 -22.86
C LEU A 350 -14.02 16.79 -23.81
N GLY A 351 -13.72 15.88 -24.74
CA GLY A 351 -12.58 15.85 -25.64
C GLY A 351 -11.22 15.92 -24.98
N TRP A 352 -11.10 15.85 -23.65
CA TRP A 352 -9.80 15.90 -22.98
C TRP A 352 -9.06 14.58 -22.94
N THR A 353 -7.73 14.64 -22.87
CA THR A 353 -6.92 13.46 -22.60
C THR A 353 -7.20 12.94 -21.19
N THR A 354 -7.68 11.71 -21.12
CA THR A 354 -7.90 10.92 -19.92
C THR A 354 -7.20 9.59 -20.06
N HIS A 355 -7.36 8.71 -19.09
CA HIS A 355 -7.01 7.32 -19.27
C HIS A 355 -8.12 6.58 -20.06
N VAL A 356 -7.75 5.51 -20.76
CA VAL A 356 -8.74 4.64 -21.44
C VAL A 356 -9.58 3.92 -20.37
N PRO A 357 -10.92 4.05 -20.36
CA PRO A 357 -11.78 3.30 -19.46
C PRO A 357 -11.49 1.80 -19.46
N GLY A 358 -11.44 1.19 -18.27
CA GLY A 358 -11.11 -0.22 -18.07
C GLY A 358 -9.63 -0.58 -18.28
N SER A 359 -8.80 0.35 -18.76
CA SER A 359 -7.36 0.12 -18.85
C SER A 359 -6.71 0.14 -17.48
N ARG A 360 -5.53 -0.48 -17.38
CA ARG A 360 -4.69 -0.47 -16.18
C ARG A 360 -3.65 0.63 -16.34
N VAL A 361 -3.60 1.54 -15.38
CA VAL A 361 -2.60 2.61 -15.33
C VAL A 361 -1.68 2.33 -14.16
N ALA A 362 -0.40 2.22 -14.47
CA ALA A 362 0.64 2.15 -13.47
C ALA A 362 1.49 3.41 -13.52
N TRP A 363 1.74 4.02 -12.36
CA TRP A 363 2.66 5.14 -12.24
C TRP A 363 3.86 4.77 -11.41
N THR A 364 4.99 5.37 -11.77
CA THR A 364 6.18 5.45 -10.92
C THR A 364 6.64 6.90 -10.88
N SER A 365 7.31 7.35 -9.83
CA SER A 365 8.03 8.63 -9.89
C SER A 365 9.06 8.61 -11.03
N SER A 366 9.60 9.79 -11.37
CA SER A 366 10.38 10.01 -12.60
C SER A 366 11.49 8.98 -12.81
N VAL A 367 11.79 8.67 -14.09
CA VAL A 367 12.78 7.64 -14.48
C VAL A 367 14.21 7.98 -14.02
N HIS A 368 14.44 9.16 -13.44
CA HIS A 368 15.76 9.64 -13.06
C HIS A 368 15.90 9.95 -11.56
N GLU A 369 14.84 9.81 -10.77
CA GLU A 369 14.85 10.10 -9.33
C GLU A 369 14.64 8.80 -8.51
N PRO A 370 15.02 8.79 -7.22
CA PRO A 370 14.63 7.73 -6.29
C PRO A 370 13.12 7.48 -6.42
N GLN A 371 12.74 6.21 -6.57
CA GLN A 371 11.33 5.84 -6.70
C GLN A 371 10.60 6.17 -5.40
N ALA A 372 9.94 7.33 -5.35
CA ALA A 372 9.16 7.75 -4.20
C ALA A 372 7.85 6.95 -4.12
N TYR A 373 7.37 6.41 -5.26
CA TYR A 373 6.05 5.81 -5.33
C TYR A 373 5.88 4.93 -6.63
N GLN A 374 5.21 3.75 -6.54
CA GLN A 374 4.43 3.06 -7.60
C GLN A 374 2.94 2.68 -7.29
N SER A 375 1.99 2.96 -8.21
CA SER A 375 0.57 2.51 -8.09
C SER A 375 0.05 1.74 -9.30
N VAL A 376 -1.00 0.90 -9.15
CA VAL A 376 -1.77 0.29 -10.25
C VAL A 376 -3.26 0.54 -10.06
N HIS A 377 -3.92 1.12 -11.05
CA HIS A 377 -5.36 1.36 -11.01
C HIS A 377 -6.07 0.87 -12.24
N VAL A 378 -7.29 0.38 -12.03
CA VAL A 378 -8.26 0.21 -13.10
C VAL A 378 -8.95 1.55 -13.30
N VAL A 379 -8.91 2.04 -14.53
CA VAL A 379 -9.53 3.30 -14.91
C VAL A 379 -11.04 3.11 -14.96
N ASN A 380 -11.81 3.96 -14.28
CA ASN A 380 -13.27 3.91 -14.34
C ASN A 380 -13.81 4.37 -15.71
N ARG A 381 -15.14 4.30 -15.90
CA ARG A 381 -15.81 4.70 -17.13
C ARG A 381 -15.59 6.16 -17.53
N TRP A 382 -15.16 7.00 -16.59
CA TRP A 382 -14.88 8.42 -16.78
C TRP A 382 -13.42 8.67 -17.18
N GLY A 383 -12.60 7.63 -17.34
CA GLY A 383 -11.18 7.82 -17.63
C GLY A 383 -10.37 8.29 -16.41
N MET A 384 -10.94 8.18 -15.21
CA MET A 384 -10.31 8.57 -13.95
C MET A 384 -9.73 7.35 -13.24
N LEU A 385 -8.64 7.59 -12.52
CA LEU A 385 -8.14 6.64 -11.55
C LEU A 385 -8.99 6.81 -10.28
N ASP A 386 -10.11 6.10 -10.20
CA ASP A 386 -11.01 6.05 -9.05
C ASP A 386 -11.92 4.84 -9.22
N ARG A 387 -12.76 4.52 -8.24
CA ARG A 387 -13.83 3.52 -8.41
C ARG A 387 -14.99 4.08 -9.23
N GLU A 388 -15.87 3.16 -9.63
CA GLU A 388 -17.16 3.52 -10.19
C GLU A 388 -18.06 4.23 -9.16
N PRO A 389 -18.95 5.13 -9.61
CA PRO A 389 -19.95 5.73 -8.74
C PRO A 389 -20.91 4.71 -8.14
N GLU A 390 -21.16 4.84 -6.83
CA GLU A 390 -22.17 4.03 -6.13
C GLU A 390 -23.52 4.75 -6.11
N ALA A 391 -24.57 4.06 -6.59
CA ALA A 391 -25.89 4.67 -6.79
C ALA A 391 -26.67 4.93 -5.50
N ARG A 392 -26.31 4.28 -4.38
CA ARG A 392 -27.13 4.24 -3.15
C ARG A 392 -26.74 5.25 -2.07
N ALA A 393 -25.60 5.94 -2.22
CA ALA A 393 -25.11 6.83 -1.18
C ALA A 393 -25.99 8.08 -0.96
N SER A 394 -26.40 8.29 0.30
CA SER A 394 -27.14 9.48 0.74
C SER A 394 -26.32 10.77 0.60
N MET A 395 -25.00 10.68 0.78
CA MET A 395 -24.06 11.78 0.64
C MET A 395 -23.07 11.46 -0.48
N ARG A 396 -23.04 12.27 -1.53
CA ARG A 396 -22.13 12.10 -2.66
C ARG A 396 -21.16 13.26 -2.69
N ILE A 397 -19.91 13.01 -2.30
CA ILE A 397 -18.86 14.02 -2.20
C ILE A 397 -17.91 13.84 -3.38
N VAL A 398 -17.83 14.84 -4.25
CA VAL A 398 -16.88 14.86 -5.36
C VAL A 398 -15.83 15.93 -5.08
N SER A 399 -14.56 15.51 -4.99
CA SER A 399 -13.44 16.45 -4.95
C SER A 399 -12.90 16.62 -6.36
N ILE A 400 -12.67 17.86 -6.81
CA ILE A 400 -12.22 18.16 -8.17
C ILE A 400 -11.04 19.11 -8.15
N GLY A 401 -10.02 18.85 -8.97
CA GLY A 401 -8.91 19.78 -9.15
C GLY A 401 -7.64 19.51 -8.31
N SER A 402 -6.66 20.39 -8.49
CA SER A 402 -5.25 20.31 -8.07
C SER A 402 -4.48 19.05 -8.50
N GLY A 403 -3.19 19.22 -8.80
CA GLY A 403 -2.30 18.09 -9.11
C GLY A 403 -2.01 17.16 -7.93
N LEU A 404 -2.54 17.39 -6.73
CA LEU A 404 -2.14 16.68 -5.50
C LEU A 404 -3.27 15.93 -4.78
N LEU A 405 -4.54 16.28 -5.05
CA LEU A 405 -5.64 15.32 -4.84
C LEU A 405 -5.43 14.07 -5.70
N HIS A 406 -4.77 14.30 -6.83
CA HIS A 406 -4.11 13.33 -7.68
C HIS A 406 -2.76 12.88 -7.08
N GLY A 407 -2.78 12.39 -5.85
CA GLY A 407 -1.59 11.82 -5.26
C GLY A 407 -1.19 10.56 -6.02
N ALA A 408 0.10 10.24 -5.97
CA ALA A 408 0.63 8.90 -6.23
C ALA A 408 -0.33 7.75 -5.80
N THR A 409 -1.03 7.94 -4.69
CA THR A 409 -1.73 6.88 -3.96
C THR A 409 -3.15 6.55 -4.40
N VAL A 410 -3.55 6.88 -5.63
CA VAL A 410 -4.93 6.65 -6.08
C VAL A 410 -5.49 5.25 -5.72
N GLY A 411 -6.67 5.18 -5.12
CA GLY A 411 -7.30 3.93 -4.64
C GLY A 411 -6.60 3.19 -3.49
N SER A 412 -5.56 3.75 -2.86
CA SER A 412 -5.12 3.30 -1.55
C SER A 412 -6.25 3.46 -0.51
N PRO A 413 -6.41 2.53 0.45
CA PRO A 413 -7.33 2.68 1.57
C PRO A 413 -7.08 3.95 2.40
N SER A 414 -5.86 4.49 2.35
CA SER A 414 -5.42 5.67 3.08
C SER A 414 -5.70 6.98 2.34
N GLN A 415 -6.30 6.94 1.15
CA GLN A 415 -6.62 8.15 0.39
C GLN A 415 -7.67 9.01 1.07
N MET A 416 -7.56 10.31 0.84
CA MET A 416 -8.41 11.30 1.50
C MET A 416 -9.90 10.98 1.37
N HIS A 417 -10.38 10.69 0.15
CA HIS A 417 -11.80 10.42 -0.07
C HIS A 417 -12.24 9.09 0.57
N ARG A 418 -11.38 8.05 0.61
CA ARG A 418 -11.66 6.76 1.27
C ARG A 418 -11.68 6.88 2.79
N GLU A 419 -10.73 7.61 3.33
CA GLU A 419 -10.68 7.92 4.77
C GLU A 419 -11.87 8.76 5.18
N LEU A 420 -12.23 9.77 4.38
CA LEU A 420 -13.41 10.61 4.62
C LEU A 420 -14.68 9.77 4.63
N GLU A 421 -14.86 8.89 3.64
CA GLU A 421 -15.99 7.95 3.59
C GLU A 421 -16.04 7.04 4.81
N ARG A 422 -14.90 6.50 5.24
CA ARG A 422 -14.84 5.66 6.45
C ARG A 422 -15.20 6.44 7.71
N MET A 423 -14.76 7.70 7.82
CA MET A 423 -15.12 8.59 8.92
C MET A 423 -16.63 8.89 8.92
N LEU A 424 -17.21 9.19 7.76
CA LEU A 424 -18.65 9.41 7.58
C LEU A 424 -19.46 8.15 7.91
N GLY A 425 -19.02 6.97 7.44
CA GLY A 425 -19.65 5.69 7.76
C GLY A 425 -19.63 5.38 9.25
N ARG A 426 -18.51 5.67 9.96
CA ARG A 426 -18.45 5.58 11.43
C ARG A 426 -19.38 6.56 12.14
N ALA A 427 -19.69 7.69 11.52
CA ALA A 427 -20.68 8.65 11.98
C ALA A 427 -22.12 8.27 11.59
N GLY A 428 -22.34 7.10 10.96
CA GLY A 428 -23.65 6.62 10.55
C GLY A 428 -24.17 7.20 9.24
N ILE A 429 -23.29 7.81 8.43
CA ILE A 429 -23.66 8.46 7.16
C ILE A 429 -23.24 7.54 6.02
N GLU A 430 -24.22 7.14 5.20
CA GLU A 430 -23.95 6.42 3.96
C GLU A 430 -23.42 7.41 2.92
N ALA A 431 -22.10 7.47 2.79
CA ALA A 431 -21.40 8.37 1.91
C ALA A 431 -20.68 7.63 0.78
N TRP A 432 -20.62 8.27 -0.39
CA TRP A 432 -19.73 7.94 -1.49
C TRP A 432 -18.85 9.14 -1.76
N CYS A 433 -17.54 8.97 -1.59
CA CYS A 433 -16.54 10.00 -1.86
C CYS A 433 -15.68 9.61 -3.07
N SER A 434 -15.43 10.57 -3.96
CA SER A 434 -14.66 10.39 -5.20
C SER A 434 -13.80 11.61 -5.53
N VAL A 435 -12.74 11.40 -6.32
CA VAL A 435 -11.81 12.43 -6.78
C VAL A 435 -11.77 12.45 -8.31
N LEU A 436 -12.03 13.63 -8.89
CA LEU A 436 -11.85 13.93 -10.31
C LEU A 436 -10.65 14.86 -10.45
N ALA A 437 -9.46 14.28 -10.50
CA ALA A 437 -8.23 15.04 -10.64
C ALA A 437 -7.33 14.41 -11.70
N MET A 438 -6.51 15.23 -12.36
CA MET A 438 -5.47 14.82 -13.29
C MET A 438 -4.26 15.74 -13.10
N PRO A 439 -3.03 15.31 -13.49
CA PRO A 439 -1.87 16.16 -13.37
C PRO A 439 -2.09 17.45 -14.16
N ARG A 440 -1.74 18.57 -13.52
CA ARG A 440 -1.72 19.88 -14.17
C ARG A 440 -3.07 20.26 -14.76
N MET A 441 -4.20 19.95 -14.13
CA MET A 441 -5.51 20.24 -14.73
C MET A 441 -5.86 21.74 -14.66
N GLY A 442 -5.78 22.37 -13.49
CA GLY A 442 -6.17 23.78 -13.30
C GLY A 442 -7.69 24.02 -13.44
N VAL A 443 -8.21 25.10 -12.84
CA VAL A 443 -9.64 25.41 -12.74
C VAL A 443 -10.33 25.61 -14.08
N SER A 444 -9.67 26.27 -15.02
CA SER A 444 -10.24 26.52 -16.33
C SER A 444 -10.53 25.23 -17.08
N ARG A 445 -9.68 24.21 -16.90
CA ARG A 445 -9.91 22.89 -17.46
C ARG A 445 -10.95 22.22 -16.63
N TRP A 446 -10.68 21.86 -15.37
CA TRP A 446 -11.52 20.92 -14.61
C TRP A 446 -13.00 21.28 -14.54
N TRP A 447 -13.40 22.52 -14.80
CA TRP A 447 -14.79 22.89 -15.06
C TRP A 447 -15.56 21.93 -15.98
N GLY A 448 -14.96 21.42 -17.06
CA GLY A 448 -15.64 20.42 -17.92
C GLY A 448 -15.99 19.13 -17.17
N TRP A 449 -15.08 18.64 -16.33
CA TRP A 449 -15.38 17.53 -15.41
C TRP A 449 -16.40 17.93 -14.36
N LEU A 450 -16.35 19.16 -13.85
CA LEU A 450 -17.34 19.64 -12.90
C LEU A 450 -18.73 19.56 -13.53
N ALA A 451 -18.92 20.15 -14.72
CA ALA A 451 -20.20 20.13 -15.42
C ALA A 451 -20.70 18.70 -15.67
N SER A 452 -19.81 17.82 -16.14
CA SER A 452 -20.14 16.41 -16.37
C SER A 452 -20.48 15.67 -15.06
N ALA A 453 -19.75 15.93 -13.98
CA ALA A 453 -20.03 15.37 -12.66
C ALA A 453 -21.36 15.88 -12.08
N LEU A 454 -21.65 17.17 -12.17
CA LEU A 454 -22.92 17.75 -11.75
C LEU A 454 -24.10 17.10 -12.48
N ALA A 455 -23.96 16.88 -13.78
CA ALA A 455 -24.99 16.24 -14.60
C ALA A 455 -25.15 14.73 -14.33
N GLY A 456 -24.03 13.99 -14.32
CA GLY A 456 -24.03 12.52 -14.29
C GLY A 456 -23.95 11.90 -12.91
N LEU A 457 -23.22 12.53 -11.97
CA LEU A 457 -23.03 12.02 -10.60
C LEU A 457 -24.00 12.66 -9.62
N ARG A 458 -24.51 13.87 -9.92
CA ARG A 458 -25.40 14.66 -9.07
C ARG A 458 -24.90 14.72 -7.61
N PRO A 459 -23.66 15.19 -7.38
CA PRO A 459 -23.09 15.21 -6.05
C PRO A 459 -23.94 16.05 -5.11
N THR A 460 -23.95 15.71 -3.81
CA THR A 460 -24.54 16.58 -2.79
C THR A 460 -23.52 17.59 -2.28
N HIS A 461 -22.22 17.28 -2.40
CA HIS A 461 -21.12 18.13 -1.98
C HIS A 461 -20.02 18.12 -3.04
N VAL A 462 -19.47 19.30 -3.34
CA VAL A 462 -18.33 19.47 -4.23
C VAL A 462 -17.21 20.21 -3.50
N LEU A 463 -16.03 19.61 -3.50
CA LEU A 463 -14.79 20.20 -2.97
C LEU A 463 -13.91 20.64 -4.13
N LEU A 464 -13.73 21.95 -4.29
CA LEU A 464 -12.88 22.54 -5.31
C LEU A 464 -11.45 22.64 -4.78
N GLY A 465 -10.56 21.83 -5.34
CA GLY A 465 -9.14 21.83 -5.02
C GLY A 465 -8.48 23.14 -5.46
N LEU A 466 -7.72 23.74 -4.56
CA LEU A 466 -6.88 24.91 -4.80
C LEU A 466 -5.44 24.54 -4.45
N GLY A 467 -4.56 24.60 -5.44
CA GLY A 467 -3.13 24.31 -5.26
C GLY A 467 -2.23 25.50 -5.54
N SER A 468 -0.98 25.42 -5.09
CA SER A 468 0.07 26.40 -5.30
C SER A 468 0.44 26.59 -6.78
N ARG A 469 0.11 25.59 -7.62
CA ARG A 469 0.32 25.60 -9.08
C ARG A 469 -0.91 26.04 -9.87
N GLU A 470 -2.02 26.42 -9.22
CA GLU A 470 -3.28 26.71 -9.90
C GLU A 470 -3.14 27.82 -10.94
N ALA A 471 -2.35 28.86 -10.66
CA ALA A 471 -2.07 29.95 -11.60
C ALA A 471 -1.39 29.45 -12.88
N ARG A 472 -0.39 28.58 -12.76
CA ARG A 472 0.30 27.97 -13.90
C ARG A 472 -0.62 27.04 -14.68
N ASP A 473 -1.37 26.20 -13.97
CA ASP A 473 -2.18 25.15 -14.60
C ASP A 473 -3.46 25.71 -15.24
N SER A 474 -3.97 26.85 -14.78
CA SER A 474 -5.27 27.37 -15.24
C SER A 474 -5.14 28.35 -16.40
N VAL A 475 -3.92 28.80 -16.71
CA VAL A 475 -3.68 29.81 -17.74
C VAL A 475 -3.36 29.13 -19.09
N PRO A 476 -4.22 29.28 -20.12
CA PRO A 476 -4.00 28.67 -21.44
C PRO A 476 -2.66 29.03 -22.10
N ALA A 477 -2.11 30.20 -21.75
CA ALA A 477 -0.84 30.68 -22.24
C ALA A 477 0.39 29.99 -21.60
N ALA A 478 0.36 29.74 -20.29
CA ALA A 478 1.44 29.05 -19.58
C ALA A 478 1.67 27.64 -20.13
N TRP A 479 0.58 26.94 -20.45
CA TRP A 479 0.61 25.56 -20.96
C TRP A 479 1.18 25.43 -22.37
N SER A 480 0.87 26.39 -23.25
CA SER A 480 1.30 26.36 -24.66
C SER A 480 2.81 26.42 -24.80
N VAL A 481 3.52 26.85 -23.75
CA VAL A 481 4.95 27.11 -23.81
C VAL A 481 5.77 26.01 -23.17
N GLU A 482 5.31 25.45 -22.04
CA GLU A 482 6.03 24.36 -21.40
C GLU A 482 6.13 23.10 -22.28
N THR A 483 5.11 22.88 -23.12
CA THR A 483 5.03 21.66 -23.94
C THR A 483 5.66 21.83 -25.33
N GLY A 484 6.02 23.06 -25.74
CA GLY A 484 6.53 23.37 -27.09
C GLY A 484 5.59 23.02 -28.25
N PHE A 485 4.43 22.41 -27.96
CA PHE A 485 3.50 21.84 -28.92
C PHE A 485 2.07 22.08 -28.45
N SER A 486 1.39 22.99 -29.14
CA SER A 486 -0.04 23.19 -29.00
C SER A 486 -0.84 22.07 -29.71
N MET A 487 -0.83 20.85 -29.18
CA MET A 487 -1.71 19.75 -29.65
C MET A 487 -2.78 19.30 -28.64
N HIS A 488 -2.84 19.89 -27.44
CA HIS A 488 -3.77 19.46 -26.38
C HIS A 488 -4.52 20.58 -25.68
N HIS A 489 -4.91 21.66 -26.39
CA HIS A 489 -6.20 22.25 -26.00
C HIS A 489 -7.26 21.40 -26.68
N PRO A 490 -7.82 20.41 -25.99
CA PRO A 490 -8.68 19.46 -26.64
C PRO A 490 -10.00 20.17 -26.98
N PRO A 491 -10.72 19.78 -28.04
CA PRO A 491 -12.12 20.18 -28.18
C PRO A 491 -12.84 19.84 -26.87
N GLY A 492 -13.66 20.72 -26.30
CA GLY A 492 -14.20 20.50 -24.96
C GLY A 492 -14.62 21.79 -24.28
N ASP A 493 -15.48 21.66 -23.28
CA ASP A 493 -15.96 22.81 -22.52
C ASP A 493 -14.93 23.24 -21.48
N TYR A 494 -14.64 24.54 -21.42
CA TYR A 494 -13.73 25.13 -20.45
C TYR A 494 -14.11 26.60 -20.19
N LEU A 495 -13.52 27.23 -19.17
CA LEU A 495 -13.78 28.64 -18.85
C LEU A 495 -12.80 29.59 -19.57
N ALA A 496 -13.33 30.54 -20.33
CA ALA A 496 -12.56 31.60 -20.97
C ALA A 496 -12.96 32.99 -20.45
N TRP A 497 -11.98 33.88 -20.35
CA TRP A 497 -12.22 35.28 -20.00
C TRP A 497 -12.82 36.04 -21.18
N THR A 498 -13.96 36.70 -20.97
CA THR A 498 -14.69 37.49 -21.97
C THR A 498 -14.96 38.89 -21.44
N GLY A 499 -13.93 39.75 -21.43
CA GLY A 499 -14.05 41.14 -21.00
C GLY A 499 -13.92 41.32 -19.50
N ASP A 500 -15.01 41.23 -18.75
CA ASP A 500 -15.04 41.36 -17.27
C ASP A 500 -15.53 40.09 -16.56
N THR A 501 -15.95 39.08 -17.32
CA THR A 501 -16.48 37.81 -16.81
C THR A 501 -15.72 36.62 -17.39
N VAL A 502 -16.00 35.43 -16.84
CA VAL A 502 -15.60 34.15 -17.44
C VAL A 502 -16.84 33.42 -17.91
N GLU A 503 -16.79 32.89 -19.12
CA GLU A 503 -17.90 32.15 -19.71
C GLU A 503 -17.46 30.77 -20.21
N PRO A 504 -18.36 29.76 -20.19
CA PRO A 504 -18.11 28.46 -20.80
C PRO A 504 -17.93 28.59 -22.31
N VAL A 505 -16.92 27.91 -22.86
CA VAL A 505 -16.68 27.86 -24.30
C VAL A 505 -16.37 26.44 -24.75
N ARG A 506 -17.06 25.98 -25.81
CA ARG A 506 -16.94 24.62 -26.38
C ARG A 506 -15.64 24.37 -27.15
N ARG A 507 -15.00 25.44 -27.62
CA ARG A 507 -13.79 25.38 -28.47
C ARG A 507 -12.97 26.64 -28.25
N SER A 508 -11.66 26.48 -28.11
CA SER A 508 -10.82 27.66 -27.94
C SER A 508 -10.71 28.48 -29.21
N ALA A 509 -10.82 29.81 -29.09
CA ALA A 509 -10.54 30.72 -30.20
C ALA A 509 -9.13 30.49 -30.78
N GLY A 510 -8.18 30.13 -29.89
CA GLY A 510 -6.82 29.78 -30.27
C GLY A 510 -6.69 28.46 -31.03
N TRP A 511 -7.67 27.53 -31.02
CA TRP A 511 -7.58 26.28 -31.79
C TRP A 511 -7.36 26.54 -33.30
N ARG A 512 -7.97 27.60 -33.85
CA ARG A 512 -7.77 28.02 -35.26
C ARG A 512 -6.44 28.74 -35.48
N ILE A 513 -5.96 29.50 -34.49
CA ILE A 513 -4.72 30.30 -34.55
C ILE A 513 -3.49 29.38 -34.45
N ARG A 514 -3.60 28.26 -33.74
CA ARG A 514 -2.50 27.36 -33.37
C ARG A 514 -2.12 26.30 -34.40
N GLN A 515 -2.85 26.18 -35.51
CA GLN A 515 -2.41 25.38 -36.66
C GLN A 515 -1.23 26.00 -37.44
N ARG A 516 -0.77 27.21 -37.08
CA ARG A 516 0.12 27.99 -37.97
C ARG A 516 1.50 28.37 -37.42
N THR A 517 1.81 28.26 -36.12
CA THR A 517 3.16 28.59 -35.60
C THR A 517 3.36 28.17 -34.15
N ALA A 518 4.51 27.59 -33.82
CA ALA A 518 5.05 27.54 -32.46
C ALA A 518 5.71 28.90 -32.14
N ARG A 519 5.42 29.50 -30.98
CA ARG A 519 6.11 30.72 -30.50
C ARG A 519 6.66 30.49 -29.10
N ASP A 520 7.83 31.07 -28.85
CA ASP A 520 8.56 31.04 -27.58
C ASP A 520 7.92 31.99 -26.54
N LEU A 521 8.00 31.67 -25.23
CA LEU A 521 7.38 32.46 -24.13
C LEU A 521 7.84 33.91 -24.14
N ALA A 522 9.14 34.11 -24.39
CA ALA A 522 9.78 35.43 -24.43
C ALA A 522 9.21 36.32 -25.55
N CYS A 523 8.51 35.73 -26.52
CA CYS A 523 7.94 36.40 -27.67
C CYS A 523 6.42 36.54 -27.62
N TRP A 524 5.75 36.05 -26.55
CA TRP A 524 4.32 36.29 -26.37
C TRP A 524 4.13 37.72 -25.87
N PRO A 525 3.39 38.59 -26.59
CA PRO A 525 3.15 39.94 -26.11
C PRO A 525 2.35 39.91 -24.80
N GLY A 526 2.99 40.11 -23.64
CA GLY A 526 2.29 40.42 -22.40
C GLY A 526 2.68 39.65 -21.12
N THR A 527 3.58 38.67 -21.15
CA THR A 527 4.09 38.02 -19.92
C THR A 527 5.46 38.59 -19.52
N GLU A 528 5.50 39.47 -18.53
CA GLU A 528 6.74 40.13 -18.06
C GLU A 528 7.58 39.26 -17.08
N ARG A 529 7.06 38.10 -16.63
CA ARG A 529 7.73 37.17 -15.69
C ARG A 529 7.46 35.70 -16.04
N SER A 530 8.35 34.80 -15.59
CA SER A 530 8.12 33.35 -15.65
C SER A 530 6.91 32.97 -14.79
N ILE A 531 6.04 32.12 -15.34
CA ILE A 531 4.84 31.57 -14.67
C ILE A 531 5.21 30.39 -13.73
N ASP A 532 6.50 30.04 -13.63
CA ASP A 532 6.97 29.02 -12.67
C ASP A 532 6.92 29.49 -11.20
N ALA A 533 6.75 30.78 -10.95
CA ALA A 533 6.42 31.27 -9.61
C ALA A 533 5.04 30.72 -9.23
N GLY A 534 4.92 30.02 -8.10
CA GLY A 534 3.62 29.57 -7.58
C GLY A 534 2.68 30.75 -7.27
N LEU A 535 1.71 30.54 -6.38
CA LEU A 535 0.81 31.65 -5.98
C LEU A 535 1.53 32.88 -5.40
N SER A 536 2.80 32.75 -5.00
CA SER A 536 3.72 33.86 -4.69
C SER A 536 4.04 34.68 -5.96
N GLY A 537 3.19 35.65 -6.30
CA GLY A 537 3.36 36.53 -7.47
C GLY A 537 2.17 36.58 -8.43
N VAL A 538 1.06 35.89 -8.11
CA VAL A 538 -0.14 35.85 -8.94
C VAL A 538 -0.79 37.23 -9.16
N ASP A 539 -0.58 38.17 -8.23
CA ASP A 539 -1.08 39.54 -8.34
C ASP A 539 -0.26 40.41 -9.32
N ASP A 540 1.02 40.09 -9.51
CA ASP A 540 1.90 40.79 -10.43
C ASP A 540 1.82 40.20 -11.86
N LEU A 541 1.31 38.97 -11.99
CA LEU A 541 1.20 38.25 -13.25
C LEU A 541 -0.04 38.69 -14.02
N LYS A 542 0.15 39.01 -15.31
CA LYS A 542 -0.93 39.32 -16.25
C LYS A 542 -0.85 38.44 -17.48
N VAL A 543 -2.01 38.03 -17.99
CA VAL A 543 -2.14 37.37 -19.30
C VAL A 543 -3.19 38.11 -20.09
N ASP A 544 -2.82 38.56 -21.30
CA ASP A 544 -3.66 39.43 -22.12
C ASP A 544 -4.22 40.64 -21.35
N ARG A 545 -3.37 41.27 -20.51
CA ARG A 545 -3.68 42.41 -19.62
C ARG A 545 -4.62 42.11 -18.44
N VAL A 546 -5.08 40.87 -18.30
CA VAL A 546 -5.90 40.43 -17.16
C VAL A 546 -4.99 39.92 -16.05
N PRO A 547 -5.06 40.46 -14.81
CA PRO A 547 -4.36 39.89 -13.67
C PRO A 547 -4.76 38.44 -13.45
N VAL A 548 -3.79 37.52 -13.34
CA VAL A 548 -4.05 36.08 -13.20
C VAL A 548 -4.89 35.81 -11.96
N ALA A 549 -4.66 36.55 -10.87
CA ALA A 549 -5.45 36.43 -9.64
C ALA A 549 -6.95 36.70 -9.89
N ARG A 550 -7.26 37.77 -10.64
CA ARG A 550 -8.64 38.15 -10.99
C ARG A 550 -9.28 37.12 -11.93
N TYR A 551 -8.51 36.58 -12.87
CA TYR A 551 -8.97 35.49 -13.74
C TYR A 551 -9.37 34.25 -12.94
N LEU A 552 -8.47 33.78 -12.06
CA LEU A 552 -8.71 32.62 -11.20
C LEU A 552 -9.92 32.84 -10.28
N GLU A 553 -10.01 34.00 -9.61
CA GLU A 553 -11.15 34.34 -8.76
C GLU A 553 -12.47 34.25 -9.52
N ALA A 554 -12.53 34.76 -10.74
CA ALA A 554 -13.74 34.65 -11.57
C ALA A 554 -14.04 33.20 -11.97
N CYS A 555 -13.02 32.42 -12.31
CA CYS A 555 -13.17 30.99 -12.60
C CYS A 555 -13.75 30.21 -11.40
N TYR A 556 -13.19 30.39 -10.20
CA TYR A 556 -13.72 29.75 -8.99
C TYR A 556 -15.12 30.22 -8.65
N ARG A 557 -15.40 31.53 -8.78
CA ARG A 557 -16.76 32.07 -8.55
C ARG A 557 -17.77 31.39 -9.45
N ARG A 558 -17.48 31.31 -10.76
CA ARG A 558 -18.36 30.64 -11.71
C ARG A 558 -18.56 29.16 -11.37
N ALA A 559 -17.49 28.44 -11.04
CA ALA A 559 -17.59 27.04 -10.64
C ALA A 559 -18.46 26.85 -9.38
N VAL A 560 -18.32 27.71 -8.37
CA VAL A 560 -19.14 27.69 -7.16
C VAL A 560 -20.61 27.99 -7.47
N ASP A 561 -20.87 28.96 -8.35
CA ASP A 561 -22.23 29.32 -8.77
C ASP A 561 -22.90 28.14 -9.50
N ASP A 562 -22.18 27.45 -10.39
CA ASP A 562 -22.69 26.25 -11.09
C ASP A 562 -22.95 25.09 -10.09
N VAL A 563 -22.09 24.89 -9.09
CA VAL A 563 -22.32 23.91 -8.01
C VAL A 563 -23.59 24.23 -7.24
N ARG A 564 -23.77 25.49 -6.82
CA ARG A 564 -24.97 25.91 -6.09
C ARG A 564 -26.24 25.80 -6.92
N ALA A 565 -26.17 26.15 -8.20
CA ALA A 565 -27.28 26.03 -9.13
C ALA A 565 -27.75 24.57 -9.29
N SER A 566 -26.87 23.59 -9.09
CA SER A 566 -27.22 22.16 -9.05
C SER A 566 -27.89 21.70 -7.74
N GLY A 567 -27.92 22.56 -6.72
CA GLY A 567 -28.40 22.23 -5.36
C GLY A 567 -27.33 21.58 -4.47
N ALA A 568 -26.10 21.44 -4.94
CA ALA A 568 -24.99 20.89 -4.17
C ALA A 568 -24.33 21.95 -3.28
N TRP A 569 -23.76 21.51 -2.16
CA TRP A 569 -22.89 22.34 -1.33
C TRP A 569 -21.51 22.51 -1.97
N ALA A 570 -20.93 23.71 -1.87
CA ALA A 570 -19.62 24.05 -2.43
C ALA A 570 -18.62 24.40 -1.32
N GLY A 571 -17.48 23.73 -1.32
CA GLY A 571 -16.32 24.05 -0.48
C GLY A 571 -15.05 24.20 -1.30
N VAL A 572 -14.09 24.95 -0.79
CA VAL A 572 -12.74 25.07 -1.35
C VAL A 572 -11.77 24.33 -0.44
N LEU A 573 -10.97 23.43 -1.02
CA LEU A 573 -9.99 22.64 -0.29
C LEU A 573 -8.58 23.07 -0.70
N ILE A 574 -7.74 23.46 0.27
CA ILE A 574 -6.33 23.70 0.00
C ILE A 574 -5.62 22.35 -0.10
N THR A 575 -4.92 22.11 -1.21
CA THR A 575 -4.39 20.77 -1.57
C THR A 575 -2.86 20.70 -1.44
N ASP A 576 -2.17 21.81 -1.69
CA ASP A 576 -0.85 22.13 -1.17
C ASP A 576 -0.72 23.59 -0.80
N ALA A 577 0.29 23.84 0.02
CA ALA A 577 0.75 25.17 0.36
C ALA A 577 1.95 25.61 -0.51
N GLY A 578 2.53 24.72 -1.33
CA GLY A 578 3.72 25.00 -2.14
C GLY A 578 4.93 25.42 -1.30
N ALA A 579 5.90 26.10 -1.93
CA ALA A 579 7.03 26.72 -1.25
C ALA A 579 6.62 27.96 -0.43
N ASP A 580 5.48 28.57 -0.74
CA ASP A 580 4.92 29.71 0.01
C ASP A 580 3.48 29.42 0.50
N PRO A 581 3.37 28.78 1.68
CA PRO A 581 2.09 28.49 2.31
C PRO A 581 1.24 29.71 2.62
N ALA A 582 1.87 30.85 2.89
CA ALA A 582 1.16 32.07 3.28
C ALA A 582 0.40 32.65 2.09
N SER A 583 1.06 32.73 0.92
CA SER A 583 0.42 33.19 -0.32
C SER A 583 -0.73 32.28 -0.74
N THR A 584 -0.57 30.96 -0.63
CA THR A 584 -1.66 30.01 -0.95
C THR A 584 -2.88 30.22 -0.05
N ARG A 585 -2.67 30.39 1.27
CA ARG A 585 -3.76 30.68 2.22
C ARG A 585 -4.42 32.04 1.96
N ALA A 586 -3.63 33.08 1.67
CA ALA A 586 -4.14 34.41 1.36
C ALA A 586 -5.04 34.37 0.10
N PHE A 587 -4.59 33.67 -0.94
CA PHE A 587 -5.38 33.49 -2.16
C PHE A 587 -6.64 32.64 -1.91
N ALA A 588 -6.53 31.55 -1.14
CA ALA A 588 -7.69 30.75 -0.74
C ALA A 588 -8.76 31.59 -0.02
N ALA A 589 -8.34 32.45 0.92
CA ALA A 589 -9.24 33.34 1.64
C ALA A 589 -9.92 34.36 0.71
N ARG A 590 -9.21 34.88 -0.30
CA ARG A 590 -9.79 35.75 -1.33
C ARG A 590 -10.84 35.01 -2.16
N VAL A 591 -10.52 33.80 -2.64
CA VAL A 591 -11.48 32.95 -3.38
C VAL A 591 -12.71 32.65 -2.52
N ALA A 592 -12.52 32.28 -1.25
CA ALA A 592 -13.60 32.03 -0.30
C ALA A 592 -14.54 33.21 -0.17
N SER A 593 -13.98 34.40 0.05
CA SER A 593 -14.71 35.65 0.18
C SER A 593 -15.46 35.97 -1.11
N ALA A 594 -14.78 35.87 -2.25
CA ALA A 594 -15.35 36.15 -3.57
C ALA A 594 -16.48 35.19 -3.99
N CYS A 595 -16.49 33.98 -3.44
CA CYS A 595 -17.47 32.94 -3.74
C CYS A 595 -18.50 32.75 -2.61
N ALA A 596 -18.36 33.42 -1.47
CA ALA A 596 -19.04 33.08 -0.22
C ALA A 596 -18.94 31.56 0.11
N ALA A 597 -17.81 30.93 -0.22
CA ALA A 597 -17.58 29.50 -0.04
C ALA A 597 -16.76 29.27 1.22
N SER A 598 -16.96 28.11 1.84
CA SER A 598 -16.15 27.70 2.99
C SER A 598 -14.78 27.17 2.52
N VAL A 599 -13.73 27.39 3.32
CA VAL A 599 -12.38 26.88 3.04
C VAL A 599 -12.00 25.84 4.08
N THR A 600 -11.52 24.71 3.61
CA THR A 600 -10.83 23.72 4.43
C THR A 600 -9.34 23.77 4.14
N ASP A 601 -8.54 24.10 5.16
CA ASP A 601 -7.07 24.04 5.09
C ASP A 601 -6.55 22.84 5.89
N PRO A 602 -6.17 21.74 5.24
CA PRO A 602 -5.61 20.58 5.92
C PRO A 602 -4.15 20.80 6.35
N THR A 603 -3.50 21.91 5.97
CA THR A 603 -2.06 22.12 6.19
C THR A 603 -1.69 22.15 7.67
N ALA A 604 -2.55 22.68 8.54
CA ALA A 604 -2.31 22.66 9.98
C ALA A 604 -2.36 21.22 10.53
N ALA A 605 -3.34 20.43 10.12
CA ALA A 605 -3.46 19.02 10.50
C ALA A 605 -2.29 18.18 9.96
N ILE A 606 -1.84 18.45 8.73
CA ILE A 606 -0.68 17.80 8.12
C ILE A 606 0.61 18.22 8.85
N GLY A 607 0.78 19.51 9.15
CA GLY A 607 1.96 20.02 9.87
C GLY A 607 2.07 19.48 11.29
N ALA A 608 0.94 19.20 11.94
CA ALA A 608 0.90 18.57 13.25
C ALA A 608 1.42 17.12 13.28
N LEU A 609 1.57 16.46 12.12
CA LEU A 609 2.19 15.13 12.01
C LEU A 609 3.71 15.14 12.31
N GLY A 610 4.32 16.32 12.39
CA GLY A 610 5.73 16.51 12.77
C GLY A 610 6.73 16.18 11.66
N ALA A 611 8.02 16.41 11.92
CA ALA A 611 9.10 16.19 10.95
C ALA A 611 9.45 14.71 10.72
N SER A 612 9.05 13.82 11.63
CA SER A 612 9.38 12.39 11.59
C SER A 612 8.52 11.58 10.63
N MET A 613 7.42 12.15 10.11
CA MET A 613 6.46 11.49 9.24
C MET A 613 6.23 12.39 8.02
N PRO A 614 6.67 12.01 6.82
CA PRO A 614 6.46 12.85 5.65
C PRO A 614 4.96 12.91 5.36
N GLY A 615 4.30 14.02 5.71
CA GLY A 615 2.93 14.30 5.27
C GLY A 615 2.83 14.52 3.75
N ARG A 616 3.98 14.67 3.08
CA ARG A 616 4.11 14.86 1.63
C ARG A 616 5.31 14.10 1.07
N HIS A 617 5.20 13.63 -0.16
CA HIS A 617 6.34 13.18 -0.96
C HIS A 617 7.17 14.38 -1.48
N ALA A 618 8.37 14.10 -2.01
CA ALA A 618 9.28 15.13 -2.52
C ALA A 618 8.70 15.97 -3.67
N ASP A 619 7.74 15.44 -4.42
CA ASP A 619 7.05 16.14 -5.51
C ASP A 619 5.88 17.04 -5.04
N GLY A 620 5.62 17.08 -3.73
CA GLY A 620 4.56 17.86 -3.09
C GLY A 620 3.25 17.09 -2.88
N THR A 621 3.10 15.89 -3.45
CA THR A 621 1.89 15.06 -3.30
C THR A 621 1.72 14.58 -1.86
N LEU A 622 0.46 14.33 -1.44
CA LEU A 622 0.20 13.84 -0.09
C LEU A 622 0.67 12.39 0.05
N ALA A 623 1.42 12.10 1.10
CA ALA A 623 1.65 10.73 1.54
C ALA A 623 0.39 10.16 2.21
N ALA A 624 0.42 8.88 2.59
CA ALA A 624 -0.71 8.22 3.26
C ALA A 624 -1.23 8.99 4.49
N ASP A 625 -0.33 9.49 5.35
CA ASP A 625 -0.73 10.29 6.51
C ASP A 625 -1.24 11.69 6.14
N GLY A 626 -0.68 12.30 5.10
CA GLY A 626 -1.18 13.56 4.56
C GLY A 626 -2.63 13.44 4.08
N HIS A 627 -2.95 12.34 3.40
CA HIS A 627 -4.32 12.04 2.99
C HIS A 627 -5.26 11.80 4.19
N ARG A 628 -4.82 11.08 5.22
CA ARG A 628 -5.59 10.88 6.46
C ARG A 628 -5.87 12.21 7.19
N ALA A 629 -4.86 13.06 7.31
CA ALA A 629 -4.99 14.39 7.93
C ALA A 629 -5.94 15.28 7.11
N ALA A 630 -5.84 15.25 5.78
CA ALA A 630 -6.75 15.98 4.91
C ALA A 630 -8.20 15.49 5.04
N ALA A 631 -8.41 14.17 5.07
CA ALA A 631 -9.73 13.59 5.27
C ALA A 631 -10.36 14.03 6.59
N ARG A 632 -9.53 14.02 7.65
CA ARG A 632 -9.96 14.48 8.98
C ARG A 632 -10.36 15.96 8.98
N ALA A 633 -9.54 16.82 8.36
CA ALA A 633 -9.85 18.24 8.27
C ALA A 633 -11.16 18.50 7.51
N VAL A 634 -11.41 17.78 6.42
CA VAL A 634 -12.67 17.86 5.67
C VAL A 634 -13.85 17.35 6.51
N PHE A 635 -13.70 16.22 7.20
CA PHE A 635 -14.73 15.68 8.08
C PHE A 635 -15.10 16.67 9.19
N ASP A 636 -14.12 17.18 9.93
CA ASP A 636 -14.34 18.13 11.01
C ASP A 636 -15.02 19.42 10.51
N HIS A 637 -14.67 19.86 9.29
CA HIS A 637 -15.29 21.01 8.64
C HIS A 637 -16.76 20.77 8.27
N LEU A 638 -17.09 19.61 7.70
CA LEU A 638 -18.47 19.24 7.36
C LEU A 638 -19.36 19.15 8.60
N VAL A 639 -18.81 18.65 9.71
CA VAL A 639 -19.50 18.61 11.01
C VAL A 639 -19.72 20.03 11.56
N ALA A 640 -18.66 20.85 11.60
CA ALA A 640 -18.73 22.20 12.15
C ALA A 640 -19.68 23.13 11.38
N SER A 641 -19.80 22.92 10.05
CA SER A 641 -20.68 23.70 9.17
C SER A 641 -22.11 23.17 9.09
N GLY A 642 -22.46 22.16 9.89
CA GLY A 642 -23.80 21.57 9.91
C GLY A 642 -24.19 20.83 8.63
N GLN A 643 -23.24 20.59 7.73
CA GLN A 643 -23.46 19.81 6.50
C GLN A 643 -23.52 18.30 6.77
N CYS A 644 -23.08 17.89 7.96
CA CYS A 644 -23.05 16.52 8.42
C CYS A 644 -23.59 16.48 9.86
N VAL A 645 -24.79 15.91 10.06
CA VAL A 645 -25.35 15.70 11.39
C VAL A 645 -24.80 14.39 11.94
N VAL A 646 -23.79 14.49 12.81
CA VAL A 646 -23.31 13.33 13.56
C VAL A 646 -24.32 13.07 14.67
N HIS A 647 -25.14 12.04 14.51
CA HIS A 647 -25.86 11.51 15.65
C HIS A 647 -24.78 11.10 16.65
N SER A 648 -24.77 11.74 17.83
CA SER A 648 -23.84 11.41 18.90
C SER A 648 -23.77 9.89 18.97
N ILE A 649 -22.59 9.33 18.68
CA ILE A 649 -22.36 7.89 18.81
C ILE A 649 -22.56 7.65 20.28
N GLY A 650 -23.81 7.32 20.66
CA GLY A 650 -24.18 7.11 22.04
C GLY A 650 -23.16 6.13 22.58
N ALA A 651 -22.62 6.42 23.75
CA ALA A 651 -21.60 5.63 24.43
C ALA A 651 -22.07 4.18 24.62
N ARG A 652 -22.11 3.39 23.55
CA ARG A 652 -22.33 1.94 23.54
C ARG A 652 -20.96 1.31 23.71
N ARG A 653 -20.37 1.54 24.87
CA ARG A 653 -19.24 0.78 25.41
C ARG A 653 -19.58 0.47 26.85
N SER A 654 -20.13 -0.73 27.09
CA SER A 654 -19.83 -1.58 28.27
C SER A 654 -20.76 -2.79 28.46
N GLU A 655 -21.68 -3.12 27.54
CA GLU A 655 -22.45 -4.39 27.62
C GLU A 655 -22.24 -5.23 26.35
N ARG A 656 -21.06 -5.86 26.23
CA ARG A 656 -20.85 -7.07 25.43
C ARG A 656 -19.51 -7.71 25.76
#